data_AF-A0A349D865-F1
#
_entry.id   AF-A0A349D865-F1
#
_cell.length_a   1.000
_cell.length_b   1.000
_cell.length_c   1.000
_cell.angle_alpha   90.00
_cell.angle_beta   90.00
_cell.angle_gamma   90.00
#
_symmetry.space_group_name_H-M   'P 1'
#
loop_
_entity.id
_entity.type
_entity.pdbx_description
1 polymer ?
#
loop_
_entity_poly.entity_id
_entity_poly.type
_entity_poly.pdbx_seq_one_letter_code
_entity_poly.pdbx_strand_id
1 'polypeptide(L)'
;MPALNNSGDDIRLQDSYGNVIDELTYDLSWYKDDQKDDGGFSLEKINPNHPCDGEKNWIASASLDGGSPGKQNSVYSTKLDSTAPSVTDFKILGEQLFEVGIDEPASFDSLHLSWQWSVPPAGSSGDLDIDTVVWMSDTRFMIQTSNSYKAGSILLLNIFGIEDCIGNRDSISATAVLGATPSLFDILITEIMAKPDELLSSMPDAEYIEIFNSSLSYVEVGGLILSDKSSSAELDSFVIAPNGQLVLCSPSNTSLFLGVDVLGVSSFPSLNDLGDDLSLRTADSVLLHRIDYESSWHTESIYKDGGYSLEMTNYMYPCGGQENWSTSQEDAGGSPGRRNQSWDFYRKPDFARVTSAVGIDENTVSCNLSKDIFYEELIPPQVQNWTITSSDLQIDSFKLENPKNLVLSLGEPMQKGQVYNVEIENFMMCLTKGIAGTHSHSFTFALAEEAGENDVVVNEILFNPLYDGGSDYIEIINRSEKMINLKNWSFSNVDLDEDTLEMFGLLGSENMLLEPGEILCFSENSTDLLDNYPEAIASQLVEVTDLPSYNNGEGVVVLIDAQGKVIDSVYYKENYHSPLLRDYDGKSLERIDPYGGSLDPSNWQTAGQNVGYGTPGKQNSQFIETGKASSGLVIGTSIFSPDGDGYQDVLNIEYAFQESGLYANLWILDRRGQLVRRLANNELLSLEGNYFWNGLDDEGHKMGLGLYVIYLEVFDSQGSVRVYKEP
;
A
#
# COMPACT_ATOMS: atom_id res chain seq x y z
N MET A 1 -9.50 -44.66 -69.74
CA MET A 1 -8.88 -43.71 -68.80
C MET A 1 -9.73 -43.67 -67.55
N PRO A 2 -9.15 -43.41 -66.37
CA PRO A 2 -9.91 -43.03 -65.19
C PRO A 2 -10.85 -41.86 -65.53
N ALA A 3 -12.01 -41.79 -64.89
CA ALA A 3 -12.84 -40.60 -64.95
C ALA A 3 -12.22 -39.55 -64.01
N LEU A 4 -12.14 -38.30 -64.46
CA LEU A 4 -11.69 -37.17 -63.63
C LEU A 4 -12.88 -36.55 -62.90
N ASN A 5 -12.71 -36.24 -61.62
CA ASN A 5 -13.72 -35.57 -60.81
C ASN A 5 -13.78 -34.05 -61.11
N ASN A 6 -14.99 -33.48 -61.05
CA ASN A 6 -15.21 -32.06 -61.36
C ASN A 6 -14.72 -31.10 -60.26
N SER A 7 -14.55 -31.56 -59.02
CA SER A 7 -14.10 -30.71 -57.90
C SER A 7 -12.58 -30.72 -57.68
N GLY A 8 -11.86 -31.55 -58.41
CA GLY A 8 -10.45 -31.86 -58.17
C GLY A 8 -10.18 -33.36 -58.16
N ASP A 9 -8.96 -33.77 -58.49
CA ASP A 9 -8.56 -35.18 -58.55
C ASP A 9 -7.05 -35.38 -58.36
N ASP A 10 -6.66 -36.62 -58.08
CA ASP A 10 -5.26 -37.07 -58.00
C ASP A 10 -4.90 -37.89 -59.25
N ILE A 11 -4.09 -37.33 -60.14
CA ILE A 11 -3.66 -37.97 -61.37
C ILE A 11 -2.23 -38.49 -61.22
N ARG A 12 -2.02 -39.78 -61.52
CA ARG A 12 -0.68 -40.41 -61.55
C ARG A 12 -0.41 -41.07 -62.89
N LEU A 13 0.75 -40.78 -63.47
CA LEU A 13 1.31 -41.46 -64.62
C LEU A 13 2.39 -42.45 -64.15
N GLN A 14 2.27 -43.73 -64.48
CA GLN A 14 3.22 -44.77 -64.08
C GLN A 14 3.81 -45.51 -65.27
N ASP A 15 5.05 -45.97 -65.14
CA ASP A 15 5.67 -46.88 -66.10
C ASP A 15 5.15 -48.33 -65.93
N SER A 16 5.59 -49.24 -66.81
CA SER A 16 5.17 -50.65 -66.76
C SER A 16 5.67 -51.42 -65.52
N TYR A 17 6.57 -50.84 -64.74
CA TYR A 17 7.12 -51.40 -63.51
C TYR A 17 6.44 -50.83 -62.26
N GLY A 18 5.52 -49.88 -62.42
CA GLY A 18 4.82 -49.21 -61.32
C GLY A 18 5.56 -48.00 -60.76
N ASN A 19 6.66 -47.57 -61.38
CA ASN A 19 7.33 -46.33 -60.98
C ASN A 19 6.49 -45.13 -61.44
N VAL A 20 6.32 -44.13 -60.57
CA VAL A 20 5.65 -42.87 -60.93
C VAL A 20 6.56 -42.08 -61.87
N ILE A 21 6.03 -41.71 -63.04
CA ILE A 21 6.67 -40.85 -64.04
C ILE A 21 6.32 -39.38 -63.77
N ASP A 22 5.06 -39.11 -63.43
CA ASP A 22 4.55 -37.77 -63.11
C ASP A 22 3.28 -37.90 -62.25
N GLU A 23 3.01 -36.92 -61.41
CA GLU A 23 1.77 -36.85 -60.63
C GLU A 23 1.28 -35.42 -60.46
N LEU A 24 -0.03 -35.27 -60.32
CA LEU A 24 -0.70 -33.99 -60.20
C LEU A 24 -1.94 -34.15 -59.33
N THR A 25 -1.98 -33.42 -58.22
CA THR A 25 -3.20 -33.16 -57.45
C THR A 25 -3.69 -31.76 -57.82
N TYR A 26 -4.96 -31.62 -58.19
CA TYR A 26 -5.55 -30.32 -58.50
C TYR A 26 -6.94 -30.19 -57.90
N ASP A 27 -7.39 -28.95 -57.70
CA ASP A 27 -8.78 -28.62 -57.37
C ASP A 27 -9.27 -27.44 -58.21
N LEU A 28 -10.51 -27.01 -57.99
CA LEU A 28 -11.14 -25.93 -58.78
C LEU A 28 -10.42 -24.58 -58.65
N SER A 29 -9.76 -24.29 -57.53
CA SER A 29 -9.06 -23.01 -57.32
C SER A 29 -7.94 -22.78 -58.34
N TRP A 30 -7.36 -23.87 -58.88
CA TRP A 30 -6.27 -23.83 -59.86
C TRP A 30 -6.68 -23.17 -61.19
N TYR A 31 -7.98 -23.05 -61.47
CA TYR A 31 -8.47 -22.36 -62.67
C TYR A 31 -8.16 -20.86 -62.62
N LYS A 32 -8.12 -20.26 -61.41
CA LYS A 32 -7.90 -18.83 -61.15
C LYS A 32 -8.86 -17.92 -61.95
N ASP A 33 -10.06 -18.43 -62.22
CA ASP A 33 -11.09 -17.78 -63.03
C ASP A 33 -12.46 -18.40 -62.70
N ASP A 34 -13.28 -17.64 -61.95
CA ASP A 34 -14.63 -18.04 -61.47
C ASP A 34 -15.65 -18.32 -62.59
N GLN A 35 -15.33 -18.00 -63.86
CA GLN A 35 -16.21 -18.33 -64.99
C GLN A 35 -15.82 -19.64 -65.66
N LYS A 36 -14.57 -20.07 -65.51
CA LYS A 36 -14.01 -21.23 -66.21
C LYS A 36 -13.97 -22.48 -65.34
N ASP A 37 -14.03 -22.30 -64.02
CA ASP A 37 -14.14 -23.39 -63.05
C ASP A 37 -15.55 -24.03 -63.03
N ASP A 38 -16.59 -23.31 -63.50
CA ASP A 38 -17.96 -23.82 -63.74
C ASP A 38 -18.07 -24.76 -64.98
N GLY A 39 -16.95 -25.01 -65.67
CA GLY A 39 -16.79 -26.06 -66.66
C GLY A 39 -16.67 -25.59 -68.11
N GLY A 40 -16.35 -26.53 -69.00
CA GLY A 40 -16.09 -26.27 -70.42
C GLY A 40 -14.66 -25.83 -70.75
N PHE A 41 -13.81 -25.61 -69.74
CA PHE A 41 -12.39 -25.30 -69.91
C PHE A 41 -11.51 -26.37 -69.27
N SER A 42 -10.29 -26.58 -69.79
CA SER A 42 -9.26 -27.44 -69.18
C SER A 42 -8.27 -26.62 -68.36
N LEU A 43 -7.76 -27.19 -67.27
CA LEU A 43 -6.50 -26.73 -66.66
C LEU A 43 -5.33 -27.03 -67.59
N GLU A 44 -4.47 -26.04 -67.80
CA GLU A 44 -3.30 -26.15 -68.66
C GLU A 44 -2.04 -25.73 -67.90
N LYS A 45 -0.98 -26.55 -68.01
CA LYS A 45 0.34 -26.23 -67.51
C LYS A 45 0.93 -25.05 -68.28
N ILE A 46 1.40 -24.03 -67.58
CA ILE A 46 1.95 -22.80 -68.15
C ILE A 46 3.35 -23.06 -68.72
N ASN A 47 4.24 -23.65 -67.92
CA ASN A 47 5.63 -23.91 -68.29
C ASN A 47 5.98 -25.38 -67.99
N PRO A 48 6.12 -26.25 -69.01
CA PRO A 48 6.44 -27.66 -68.80
C PRO A 48 7.84 -27.90 -68.22
N ASN A 49 8.73 -26.90 -68.24
CA ASN A 49 10.07 -26.98 -67.67
C ASN A 49 10.12 -26.59 -66.17
N HIS A 50 8.98 -26.27 -65.56
CA HIS A 50 8.84 -25.91 -64.15
C HIS A 50 7.96 -26.93 -63.41
N PRO A 51 8.44 -28.15 -63.17
CA PRO A 51 7.58 -29.21 -62.67
C PRO A 51 7.12 -29.03 -61.21
N CYS A 52 7.81 -28.19 -60.41
CA CYS A 52 7.58 -28.10 -58.96
C CYS A 52 6.75 -26.90 -58.49
N ASP A 53 6.36 -26.00 -59.39
CA ASP A 53 5.60 -24.79 -59.04
C ASP A 53 4.14 -25.09 -58.64
N GLY A 54 3.72 -26.36 -58.68
CA GLY A 54 2.38 -26.82 -58.32
C GLY A 54 1.30 -25.96 -59.00
N GLU A 55 0.32 -25.51 -58.21
CA GLU A 55 -0.76 -24.63 -58.66
C GLU A 55 -0.27 -23.38 -59.42
N LYS A 56 0.87 -22.78 -59.02
CA LYS A 56 1.36 -21.53 -59.64
C LYS A 56 1.64 -21.71 -61.14
N ASN A 57 1.94 -22.94 -61.58
CA ASN A 57 2.23 -23.29 -62.96
C ASN A 57 1.06 -23.92 -63.71
N TRP A 58 -0.15 -23.83 -63.16
CA TRP A 58 -1.38 -24.18 -63.85
C TRP A 58 -2.38 -23.02 -63.80
N ILE A 59 -3.18 -22.91 -64.85
CA ILE A 59 -4.28 -21.95 -64.95
C ILE A 59 -5.31 -22.48 -65.95
N ALA A 60 -6.52 -21.95 -65.92
CA ALA A 60 -7.54 -22.23 -66.93
C ALA A 60 -7.04 -21.93 -68.35
N SER A 61 -7.40 -22.78 -69.31
CA SER A 61 -7.10 -22.58 -70.72
C SER A 61 -7.52 -21.18 -71.21
N ALA A 62 -6.66 -20.56 -72.01
CA ALA A 62 -6.94 -19.32 -72.74
C ALA A 62 -7.54 -19.60 -74.14
N SER A 63 -7.70 -20.87 -74.51
CA SER A 63 -8.31 -21.28 -75.78
C SER A 63 -9.81 -20.97 -75.80
N LEU A 64 -10.30 -20.38 -76.90
CA LEU A 64 -11.74 -20.17 -77.12
C LEU A 64 -12.51 -21.49 -77.27
N ASP A 65 -11.82 -22.59 -77.56
CA ASP A 65 -12.40 -23.94 -77.67
C ASP A 65 -12.43 -24.67 -76.32
N GLY A 66 -12.07 -24.00 -75.22
CA GLY A 66 -12.04 -24.58 -73.86
C GLY A 66 -10.75 -25.33 -73.51
N GLY A 67 -9.97 -25.78 -74.49
CA GLY A 67 -8.69 -26.46 -74.24
C GLY A 67 -7.81 -26.54 -75.47
N SER A 68 -6.65 -27.19 -75.33
CA SER A 68 -5.64 -27.38 -76.38
C SER A 68 -5.19 -28.84 -76.58
N PRO A 69 -6.10 -29.84 -76.62
CA PRO A 69 -5.72 -31.26 -76.68
C PRO A 69 -4.87 -31.58 -77.94
N GLY A 70 -3.73 -32.22 -77.72
CA GLY A 70 -2.79 -32.60 -78.79
C GLY A 70 -2.02 -31.44 -79.42
N LYS A 71 -2.11 -30.23 -78.87
CA LYS A 71 -1.35 -29.03 -79.26
C LYS A 71 -0.57 -28.51 -78.05
N GLN A 72 0.27 -27.49 -78.27
CA GLN A 72 0.88 -26.75 -77.17
C GLN A 72 -0.20 -26.02 -76.36
N ASN A 73 -0.07 -26.02 -75.03
CA ASN A 73 -0.98 -25.33 -74.12
C ASN A 73 -1.15 -23.86 -74.52
N SER A 74 -2.38 -23.37 -74.50
CA SER A 74 -2.74 -22.00 -74.88
C SER A 74 -2.15 -20.93 -73.96
N VAL A 75 -1.84 -21.32 -72.72
CA VAL A 75 -1.20 -20.50 -71.69
C VAL A 75 0.31 -20.70 -71.62
N TYR A 76 0.90 -21.37 -72.61
CA TYR A 76 2.32 -21.69 -72.63
C TYR A 76 3.20 -20.44 -72.49
N SER A 77 4.13 -20.50 -71.54
CA SER A 77 5.13 -19.47 -71.30
C SER A 77 6.47 -20.11 -70.96
N THR A 78 7.56 -19.47 -71.38
CA THR A 78 8.94 -19.81 -70.98
C THR A 78 9.52 -18.77 -70.03
N LYS A 79 8.68 -17.92 -69.43
CA LYS A 79 9.16 -16.96 -68.44
C LYS A 79 9.76 -17.76 -67.28
N LEU A 80 11.06 -17.57 -67.06
CA LEU A 80 11.79 -18.23 -65.98
C LEU A 80 11.30 -17.69 -64.66
N ASP A 81 11.18 -18.59 -63.71
CA ASP A 81 11.15 -18.23 -62.30
C ASP A 81 12.53 -17.63 -61.99
N SER A 82 12.52 -16.60 -61.15
CA SER A 82 13.72 -15.92 -60.70
C SER A 82 13.68 -15.65 -59.19
N THR A 83 12.63 -16.10 -58.50
CA THR A 83 12.52 -16.03 -57.06
C THR A 83 13.07 -17.33 -56.48
N ALA A 84 13.84 -17.23 -55.41
CA ALA A 84 14.29 -18.39 -54.65
C ALA A 84 13.33 -18.61 -53.46
N PRO A 85 13.30 -19.82 -52.87
CA PRO A 85 12.41 -20.12 -51.75
C PRO A 85 12.65 -19.17 -50.57
N SER A 86 11.56 -18.76 -49.92
CA SER A 86 11.57 -17.91 -48.73
C SER A 86 10.93 -18.63 -47.53
N VAL A 87 11.33 -18.27 -46.30
CA VAL A 87 10.73 -18.86 -45.10
C VAL A 87 9.37 -18.22 -44.88
N THR A 88 8.33 -19.05 -44.78
CA THR A 88 6.98 -18.62 -44.41
C THR A 88 6.79 -18.57 -42.91
N ASP A 89 7.38 -19.51 -42.17
CA ASP A 89 7.32 -19.55 -40.71
C ASP A 89 8.46 -20.39 -40.11
N PHE A 90 8.84 -20.08 -38.87
CA PHE A 90 9.80 -20.84 -38.09
C PHE A 90 9.30 -20.97 -36.64
N LYS A 91 9.02 -22.19 -36.20
CA LYS A 91 8.42 -22.49 -34.88
C LYS A 91 9.34 -23.34 -34.03
N ILE A 92 9.33 -23.07 -32.73
CA ILE A 92 9.92 -23.93 -31.69
C ILE A 92 8.78 -24.78 -31.13
N LEU A 93 8.77 -26.08 -31.40
CA LEU A 93 7.73 -27.01 -30.94
C LEU A 93 8.08 -27.66 -29.59
N GLY A 94 9.35 -27.59 -29.21
CA GLY A 94 9.87 -28.03 -27.93
C GLY A 94 11.36 -27.70 -27.84
N GLU A 95 12.00 -28.08 -26.74
CA GLU A 95 13.41 -27.72 -26.53
C GLU A 95 14.38 -28.32 -27.57
N GLN A 96 14.00 -29.34 -28.34
CA GLN A 96 14.88 -29.99 -29.32
C GLN A 96 14.24 -30.17 -30.69
N LEU A 97 13.04 -29.61 -30.88
CA LEU A 97 12.22 -29.86 -32.06
C LEU A 97 11.72 -28.54 -32.63
N PHE A 98 11.99 -28.32 -33.90
CA PHE A 98 11.67 -27.10 -34.62
C PHE A 98 10.96 -27.42 -35.94
N GLU A 99 10.09 -26.53 -36.39
CA GLU A 99 9.40 -26.62 -37.67
C GLU A 99 9.71 -25.39 -38.52
N VAL A 100 10.03 -25.62 -39.80
CA VAL A 100 10.26 -24.56 -40.80
C VAL A 100 9.30 -24.77 -41.96
N GLY A 101 8.58 -23.71 -42.32
CA GLY A 101 7.78 -23.62 -43.54
C GLY A 101 8.47 -22.77 -44.60
N ILE A 102 8.34 -23.13 -45.87
CA ILE A 102 8.79 -22.35 -47.03
C ILE A 102 7.64 -22.14 -48.02
N ASP A 103 7.75 -21.13 -48.88
CA ASP A 103 6.68 -20.68 -49.78
C ASP A 103 6.58 -21.43 -51.12
N GLU A 104 7.55 -22.30 -51.39
CA GLU A 104 7.58 -23.18 -52.56
C GLU A 104 8.48 -24.41 -52.36
N PRO A 105 8.31 -25.47 -53.18
CA PRO A 105 9.13 -26.66 -53.10
C PRO A 105 10.63 -26.42 -53.30
N ALA A 106 11.45 -26.93 -52.38
CA ALA A 106 12.92 -26.84 -52.47
C ALA A 106 13.59 -28.21 -52.62
N SER A 107 14.74 -28.24 -53.30
CA SER A 107 15.57 -29.43 -53.52
C SER A 107 16.60 -29.63 -52.39
N PHE A 108 16.92 -30.91 -52.13
CA PHE A 108 17.62 -31.37 -50.91
C PHE A 108 19.16 -31.33 -50.98
N ASP A 109 19.76 -31.30 -52.18
CA ASP A 109 21.15 -31.75 -52.37
C ASP A 109 22.24 -30.76 -51.85
N SER A 110 21.87 -29.61 -51.27
CA SER A 110 22.84 -28.64 -50.73
C SER A 110 22.38 -27.78 -49.55
N LEU A 111 21.43 -28.25 -48.73
CA LEU A 111 21.00 -27.50 -47.56
C LEU A 111 22.09 -27.47 -46.48
N HIS A 112 22.66 -26.29 -46.26
CA HIS A 112 23.54 -26.03 -45.13
C HIS A 112 22.81 -25.14 -44.13
N LEU A 113 22.48 -25.71 -42.98
CA LEU A 113 21.82 -25.00 -41.89
C LEU A 113 22.87 -24.54 -40.87
N SER A 114 22.70 -23.32 -40.38
CA SER A 114 23.44 -22.86 -39.20
C SER A 114 22.53 -22.02 -38.31
N TRP A 115 22.86 -22.00 -37.03
CA TRP A 115 22.12 -21.24 -36.03
C TRP A 115 22.98 -20.13 -35.52
N GLN A 116 22.35 -19.01 -35.21
CA GLN A 116 22.98 -17.95 -34.46
C GLN A 116 22.03 -17.47 -33.38
N TRP A 117 22.59 -17.22 -32.20
CA TRP A 117 21.89 -16.51 -31.15
C TRP A 117 22.07 -15.01 -31.41
N SER A 118 20.99 -14.26 -31.57
CA SER A 118 21.10 -12.79 -31.55
C SER A 118 21.41 -12.29 -30.14
N VAL A 119 20.95 -13.01 -29.10
CA VAL A 119 21.37 -12.86 -27.71
C VAL A 119 21.60 -14.26 -27.11
N PRO A 120 22.85 -14.68 -26.81
CA PRO A 120 23.10 -15.98 -26.22
C PRO A 120 22.58 -16.02 -24.78
N PRO A 121 21.89 -17.10 -24.36
CA PRO A 121 21.43 -17.22 -22.99
C PRO A 121 22.61 -17.23 -22.02
N ALA A 122 22.43 -16.65 -20.82
CA ALA A 122 23.48 -16.61 -19.80
C ALA A 122 24.06 -18.02 -19.54
N GLY A 123 25.39 -18.14 -19.67
CA GLY A 123 26.11 -19.41 -19.47
C GLY A 123 26.00 -20.44 -20.62
N SER A 124 25.51 -20.05 -21.79
CA SER A 124 25.49 -20.90 -22.99
C SER A 124 26.66 -20.55 -23.90
N SER A 125 27.40 -21.56 -24.36
CA SER A 125 28.61 -21.39 -25.19
C SER A 125 28.60 -22.28 -26.43
N GLY A 126 27.43 -22.50 -27.02
CA GLY A 126 27.32 -23.35 -28.21
C GLY A 126 26.11 -23.05 -29.08
N ASP A 127 26.31 -23.25 -30.39
CA ASP A 127 25.23 -23.34 -31.36
C ASP A 127 24.39 -24.61 -31.09
N LEU A 128 23.19 -24.67 -31.63
CA LEU A 128 22.41 -25.90 -31.63
C LEU A 128 22.99 -26.88 -32.64
N ASP A 129 23.32 -28.08 -32.19
CA ASP A 129 23.84 -29.16 -33.01
C ASP A 129 22.68 -29.90 -33.65
N ILE A 130 22.52 -29.75 -34.96
CA ILE A 130 21.49 -30.44 -35.75
C ILE A 130 21.79 -31.94 -35.76
N ASP A 131 20.84 -32.73 -35.27
CA ASP A 131 20.89 -34.18 -35.30
C ASP A 131 20.21 -34.70 -36.58
N THR A 132 18.96 -34.31 -36.81
CA THR A 132 18.21 -34.74 -38.00
C THR A 132 17.36 -33.62 -38.60
N VAL A 133 17.14 -33.71 -39.91
CA VAL A 133 16.20 -32.87 -40.66
C VAL A 133 15.24 -33.80 -41.41
N VAL A 134 13.94 -33.65 -41.19
CA VAL A 134 12.91 -34.52 -41.78
C VAL A 134 11.88 -33.67 -42.51
N TRP A 135 11.77 -33.86 -43.83
CA TRP A 135 10.72 -33.22 -44.63
C TRP A 135 9.36 -33.85 -44.35
N MET A 136 8.38 -33.01 -44.06
CA MET A 136 6.99 -33.39 -43.81
C MET A 136 6.13 -33.21 -45.06
N SER A 137 6.52 -32.28 -45.93
CA SER A 137 5.99 -32.06 -47.29
C SER A 137 7.12 -31.52 -48.17
N ASP A 138 6.80 -31.06 -49.37
CA ASP A 138 7.71 -30.31 -50.26
C ASP A 138 8.06 -28.90 -49.74
N THR A 139 7.27 -28.39 -48.80
CA THR A 139 7.26 -27.00 -48.31
C THR A 139 7.44 -26.90 -46.80
N ARG A 140 7.62 -28.03 -46.10
CA ARG A 140 7.85 -28.05 -44.66
C ARG A 140 8.84 -29.12 -44.25
N PHE A 141 9.71 -28.77 -43.30
CA PHE A 141 10.61 -29.71 -42.65
C PHE A 141 10.74 -29.45 -41.16
N MET A 142 10.99 -30.52 -40.41
CA MET A 142 11.33 -30.47 -38.99
C MET A 142 12.83 -30.59 -38.80
N ILE A 143 13.35 -29.90 -37.80
CA ILE A 143 14.74 -30.01 -37.36
C ILE A 143 14.75 -30.54 -35.94
N GLN A 144 15.49 -31.61 -35.71
CA GLN A 144 15.79 -32.14 -34.39
C GLN A 144 17.23 -31.78 -34.03
N THR A 145 17.46 -31.30 -32.81
CA THR A 145 18.80 -31.00 -32.29
C THR A 145 19.23 -32.00 -31.22
N SER A 146 20.53 -32.21 -31.09
CA SER A 146 21.10 -33.12 -30.07
C SER A 146 21.23 -32.45 -28.69
N ASN A 147 21.26 -31.12 -28.65
CA ASN A 147 21.23 -30.29 -27.45
C ASN A 147 19.94 -29.46 -27.38
N SER A 148 19.50 -29.15 -26.16
CA SER A 148 18.28 -28.38 -25.90
C SER A 148 18.47 -26.88 -26.12
N TYR A 149 17.48 -26.29 -26.76
CA TYR A 149 17.14 -24.87 -26.73
C TYR A 149 16.83 -24.42 -25.30
N LYS A 150 17.39 -23.27 -24.91
CA LYS A 150 17.00 -22.61 -23.67
C LYS A 150 15.92 -21.57 -23.97
N ALA A 151 14.75 -21.76 -23.38
CA ALA A 151 13.67 -20.79 -23.44
C ALA A 151 14.14 -19.40 -22.92
N GLY A 152 13.53 -18.35 -23.45
CA GLY A 152 13.81 -16.96 -23.12
C GLY A 152 14.89 -16.27 -23.94
N SER A 153 15.40 -16.92 -24.98
CA SER A 153 16.27 -16.30 -25.99
C SER A 153 15.55 -16.27 -27.34
N ILE A 154 16.09 -15.51 -28.29
CA ILE A 154 15.63 -15.51 -29.69
C ILE A 154 16.64 -16.30 -30.54
N LEU A 155 16.13 -17.20 -31.37
CA LEU A 155 16.89 -18.07 -32.24
C LEU A 155 16.84 -17.56 -33.67
N LEU A 156 17.99 -17.30 -34.29
CA LEU A 156 18.10 -17.02 -35.72
C LEU A 156 18.57 -18.29 -36.45
N LEU A 157 17.69 -18.84 -37.28
CA LEU A 157 18.02 -19.88 -38.25
C LEU A 157 18.55 -19.24 -39.53
N ASN A 158 19.73 -19.64 -39.99
CA ASN A 158 20.22 -19.34 -41.33
C ASN A 158 20.19 -20.62 -42.18
N ILE A 159 19.51 -20.53 -43.33
CA ILE A 159 19.38 -21.60 -44.31
C ILE A 159 20.17 -21.18 -45.54
N PHE A 160 21.30 -21.83 -45.80
CA PHE A 160 22.15 -21.54 -46.94
C PHE A 160 21.93 -22.53 -48.07
N GLY A 161 21.89 -22.02 -49.31
CA GLY A 161 21.87 -22.85 -50.50
C GLY A 161 20.56 -23.60 -50.69
N ILE A 162 19.46 -23.07 -50.14
CA ILE A 162 18.12 -23.52 -50.48
C ILE A 162 17.88 -23.17 -51.94
N GLU A 163 17.51 -24.18 -52.72
CA GLU A 163 17.37 -24.10 -54.17
C GLU A 163 16.03 -24.69 -54.56
N ASP A 164 15.25 -24.00 -55.38
CA ASP A 164 14.04 -24.56 -55.97
C ASP A 164 14.37 -25.63 -57.03
N CYS A 165 13.36 -26.15 -57.73
CA CYS A 165 13.59 -27.15 -58.78
C CYS A 165 14.14 -26.61 -60.11
N ILE A 166 14.19 -25.28 -60.28
CA ILE A 166 14.59 -24.61 -61.53
C ILE A 166 16.01 -24.03 -61.40
N GLY A 167 16.56 -24.02 -60.18
CA GLY A 167 17.91 -23.61 -59.84
C GLY A 167 18.01 -22.22 -59.22
N ASN A 168 16.89 -21.60 -58.83
CA ASN A 168 16.93 -20.35 -58.07
C ASN A 168 17.41 -20.66 -56.66
N ARG A 169 18.50 -20.04 -56.26
CA ARG A 169 19.19 -20.33 -54.99
C ARG A 169 19.42 -19.05 -54.23
N ASP A 170 19.13 -19.08 -52.93
CA ASP A 170 19.46 -17.98 -52.02
C ASP A 170 19.89 -18.48 -50.64
N SER A 171 20.18 -17.54 -49.75
CA SER A 171 20.37 -17.76 -48.33
C SER A 171 19.32 -16.96 -47.57
N ILE A 172 18.51 -17.66 -46.78
CA ILE A 172 17.38 -17.07 -46.06
C ILE A 172 17.57 -17.23 -44.56
N SER A 173 16.96 -16.34 -43.80
CA SER A 173 17.01 -16.39 -42.35
C SER A 173 15.63 -16.24 -41.73
N ALA A 174 15.38 -16.92 -40.62
CA ALA A 174 14.14 -16.84 -39.88
C ALA A 174 14.40 -16.81 -38.39
N THR A 175 13.54 -16.12 -37.63
CA THR A 175 13.66 -16.02 -36.18
C THR A 175 12.50 -16.70 -35.49
N ALA A 176 12.77 -17.36 -34.37
CA ALA A 176 11.74 -17.88 -33.48
C ALA A 176 12.14 -17.65 -32.03
N VAL A 177 11.15 -17.63 -31.15
CA VAL A 177 11.33 -17.50 -29.70
C VAL A 177 10.39 -18.47 -29.00
N LEU A 178 10.88 -19.08 -27.93
CA LEU A 178 10.08 -19.77 -26.93
C LEU A 178 10.29 -19.00 -25.63
N GLY A 179 9.24 -18.37 -25.10
CA GLY A 179 9.34 -17.57 -23.89
C GLY A 179 9.70 -18.42 -22.66
N ALA A 180 10.51 -17.89 -21.77
CA ALA A 180 10.80 -18.52 -20.48
C ALA A 180 9.62 -18.34 -19.52
N THR A 181 9.47 -19.28 -18.58
CA THR A 181 8.58 -19.11 -17.44
C THR A 181 9.13 -18.02 -16.51
N PRO A 182 8.34 -16.98 -16.18
CA PRO A 182 8.80 -15.90 -15.31
C PRO A 182 8.97 -16.35 -13.86
N SER A 183 9.90 -15.73 -13.16
CA SER A 183 10.06 -15.80 -11.70
C SER A 183 9.56 -14.51 -11.03
N LEU A 184 9.57 -14.48 -9.70
CA LEU A 184 9.20 -13.31 -8.92
C LEU A 184 9.87 -12.03 -9.46
N PHE A 185 9.05 -11.02 -9.71
CA PHE A 185 9.38 -9.71 -10.27
C PHE A 185 9.96 -9.71 -11.69
N ASP A 186 9.97 -10.82 -12.42
CA ASP A 186 10.33 -10.80 -13.86
C ASP A 186 9.28 -10.08 -14.70
N ILE A 187 8.00 -10.25 -14.37
CA ILE A 187 6.90 -9.44 -14.90
C ILE A 187 6.38 -8.54 -13.79
N LEU A 188 6.33 -7.24 -14.06
CA LEU A 188 5.82 -6.21 -13.15
C LEU A 188 4.53 -5.62 -13.69
N ILE A 189 3.59 -5.30 -12.81
CA ILE A 189 2.46 -4.41 -13.14
C ILE A 189 3.01 -2.99 -13.02
N THR A 190 2.96 -2.21 -14.10
CA THR A 190 3.61 -0.89 -14.17
C THR A 190 2.64 0.26 -14.35
N GLU A 191 1.45 0.03 -14.89
CA GLU A 191 0.46 1.08 -15.09
C GLU A 191 -0.96 0.51 -14.90
N ILE A 192 -1.85 1.29 -14.28
CA ILE A 192 -3.23 0.90 -13.98
C ILE A 192 -4.16 2.06 -14.35
N MET A 193 -5.07 1.83 -15.30
CA MET A 193 -6.18 2.74 -15.58
C MET A 193 -7.47 2.13 -15.04
N ALA A 194 -7.82 2.45 -13.81
CA ALA A 194 -9.03 1.93 -13.15
C ALA A 194 -10.30 2.69 -13.56
N LYS A 195 -10.17 3.99 -13.83
CA LYS A 195 -11.31 4.88 -14.08
C LYS A 195 -11.08 5.71 -15.34
N PRO A 196 -11.27 5.16 -16.56
CA PRO A 196 -11.16 5.93 -17.79
C PRO A 196 -12.19 7.07 -17.85
N ASP A 197 -11.89 8.12 -18.63
CA ASP A 197 -12.81 9.25 -18.86
C ASP A 197 -12.92 9.55 -20.35
N GLU A 198 -14.11 9.34 -20.92
CA GLU A 198 -14.46 9.65 -22.31
C GLU A 198 -14.17 11.11 -22.72
N LEU A 199 -14.12 12.05 -21.76
CA LEU A 199 -13.85 13.46 -22.02
C LEU A 199 -12.37 13.75 -22.34
N LEU A 200 -11.46 12.87 -21.94
CA LEU A 200 -10.04 12.93 -22.30
C LEU A 200 -9.81 12.19 -23.63
N SER A 201 -10.15 12.86 -24.74
CA SER A 201 -10.12 12.30 -26.10
C SER A 201 -8.80 11.69 -26.59
N SER A 202 -7.71 11.86 -25.83
CA SER A 202 -6.36 11.36 -26.11
C SER A 202 -6.09 9.95 -25.59
N MET A 203 -6.96 9.40 -24.73
CA MET A 203 -6.82 8.05 -24.19
C MET A 203 -8.00 7.15 -24.55
N PRO A 204 -7.76 5.84 -24.70
CA PRO A 204 -8.84 4.85 -24.78
C PRO A 204 -9.78 4.97 -23.58
N ASP A 205 -11.09 5.05 -23.86
CA ASP A 205 -12.12 4.86 -22.84
C ASP A 205 -12.22 3.36 -22.48
N ALA A 206 -11.22 2.88 -21.75
CA ALA A 206 -11.08 1.48 -21.39
C ALA A 206 -10.22 1.32 -20.13
N GLU A 207 -10.70 0.48 -19.22
CA GLU A 207 -9.86 -0.08 -18.16
C GLU A 207 -8.73 -0.90 -18.78
N TYR A 208 -7.52 -0.74 -18.24
CA TYR A 208 -6.38 -1.58 -18.60
C TYR A 208 -5.35 -1.68 -17.47
N ILE A 209 -4.55 -2.74 -17.56
CA ILE A 209 -3.34 -2.95 -16.77
C ILE A 209 -2.18 -3.07 -17.75
N GLU A 210 -1.09 -2.35 -17.52
CA GLU A 210 0.17 -2.58 -18.23
C GLU A 210 1.09 -3.48 -17.42
N ILE A 211 1.66 -4.49 -18.08
CA ILE A 211 2.73 -5.31 -17.53
C ILE A 211 4.05 -5.10 -18.29
N PHE A 212 5.16 -5.17 -17.55
CA PHE A 212 6.52 -4.94 -18.04
C PHE A 212 7.41 -6.14 -17.74
N ASN A 213 8.14 -6.63 -18.76
CA ASN A 213 9.16 -7.65 -18.57
C ASN A 213 10.47 -7.01 -18.12
N SER A 214 10.74 -7.09 -16.82
CA SER A 214 11.96 -6.58 -16.19
C SER A 214 13.17 -7.53 -16.29
N SER A 215 12.94 -8.76 -16.79
CA SER A 215 14.00 -9.75 -16.95
C SER A 215 14.85 -9.48 -18.20
N LEU A 216 15.98 -10.17 -18.29
CA LEU A 216 16.85 -10.16 -19.48
C LEU A 216 16.44 -11.21 -20.52
N SER A 217 15.36 -11.95 -20.27
CA SER A 217 14.87 -13.05 -21.11
C SER A 217 13.54 -12.69 -21.77
N TYR A 218 13.24 -13.26 -22.92
CA TYR A 218 11.88 -13.26 -23.44
C TYR A 218 11.00 -14.10 -22.51
N VAL A 219 9.82 -13.59 -22.14
CA VAL A 219 8.95 -14.25 -21.16
C VAL A 219 7.62 -14.61 -21.80
N GLU A 220 7.19 -15.85 -21.61
CA GLU A 220 5.83 -16.28 -21.98
C GLU A 220 4.86 -15.88 -20.87
N VAL A 221 3.76 -15.21 -21.23
CA VAL A 221 2.70 -14.87 -20.28
C VAL A 221 1.45 -15.73 -20.41
N GLY A 222 1.35 -16.58 -21.45
CA GLY A 222 0.28 -17.55 -21.57
C GLY A 222 0.17 -18.46 -20.35
N GLY A 223 -1.04 -18.63 -19.83
CA GLY A 223 -1.30 -19.44 -18.63
C GLY A 223 -0.98 -18.75 -17.30
N LEU A 224 -0.48 -17.51 -17.31
CA LEU A 224 -0.43 -16.70 -16.09
C LEU A 224 -1.84 -16.31 -15.66
N ILE A 225 -2.04 -16.18 -14.35
CA ILE A 225 -3.31 -15.82 -13.73
C ILE A 225 -3.22 -14.37 -13.24
N LEU A 226 -4.00 -13.49 -13.86
CA LEU A 226 -4.28 -12.15 -13.37
C LEU A 226 -5.48 -12.22 -12.43
N SER A 227 -5.40 -11.65 -11.23
CA SER A 227 -6.51 -11.63 -10.28
C SER A 227 -6.67 -10.25 -9.64
N ASP A 228 -7.90 -9.87 -9.37
CA ASP A 228 -8.28 -8.79 -8.44
C ASP A 228 -8.80 -9.40 -7.12
N LYS A 229 -9.43 -8.60 -6.25
CA LYS A 229 -10.05 -9.13 -5.01
C LYS A 229 -11.18 -10.13 -5.29
N SER A 230 -11.88 -10.00 -6.42
CA SER A 230 -13.16 -10.68 -6.66
C SER A 230 -13.12 -11.77 -7.73
N SER A 231 -12.18 -11.71 -8.66
CA SER A 231 -12.14 -12.53 -9.87
C SER A 231 -10.71 -12.84 -10.32
N SER A 232 -10.59 -13.74 -11.29
CA SER A 232 -9.31 -14.09 -11.90
C SER A 232 -9.51 -14.44 -13.36
N ALA A 233 -8.47 -14.21 -14.16
CA ALA A 233 -8.43 -14.49 -15.58
C ALA A 233 -7.08 -15.10 -15.96
N GLU A 234 -7.12 -16.12 -16.81
CA GLU A 234 -5.93 -16.71 -17.42
C GLU A 234 -5.56 -15.91 -18.68
N LEU A 235 -4.28 -15.61 -18.83
CA LEU A 235 -3.77 -14.89 -20.00
C LEU A 235 -3.57 -15.85 -21.18
N ASP A 236 -3.97 -15.41 -22.38
CA ASP A 236 -3.64 -16.10 -23.63
C ASP A 236 -2.13 -15.97 -23.93
N SER A 237 -1.63 -16.84 -24.83
CA SER A 237 -0.20 -16.87 -25.15
C SER A 237 0.27 -15.57 -25.78
N PHE A 238 1.35 -15.04 -25.22
CA PHE A 238 2.07 -13.88 -25.72
C PHE A 238 3.49 -13.91 -25.15
N VAL A 239 4.48 -13.56 -25.97
CA VAL A 239 5.88 -13.51 -25.54
C VAL A 239 6.33 -12.06 -25.45
N ILE A 240 6.63 -11.58 -24.25
CA ILE A 240 7.14 -10.24 -24.01
C ILE A 240 8.67 -10.24 -24.11
N ALA A 241 9.22 -9.39 -24.97
CA ALA A 241 10.67 -9.21 -25.09
C ALA A 241 11.29 -8.60 -23.81
N PRO A 242 12.61 -8.75 -23.56
CA PRO A 242 13.27 -8.06 -22.46
C PRO A 242 13.04 -6.54 -22.52
N ASN A 243 12.64 -5.94 -21.41
CA ASN A 243 12.20 -4.54 -21.31
C ASN A 243 10.98 -4.17 -22.18
N GLY A 244 10.22 -5.16 -22.66
CA GLY A 244 8.96 -4.97 -23.36
C GLY A 244 7.79 -4.71 -22.41
N GLN A 245 6.75 -4.08 -22.94
CA GLN A 245 5.50 -3.79 -22.25
C GLN A 245 4.35 -4.48 -22.98
N LEU A 246 3.30 -4.85 -22.24
CA LEU A 246 2.08 -5.42 -22.77
C LEU A 246 0.88 -4.83 -22.04
N VAL A 247 -0.07 -4.28 -22.79
CA VAL A 247 -1.34 -3.81 -22.25
C VAL A 247 -2.31 -4.98 -22.16
N LEU A 248 -2.94 -5.16 -21.01
CA LEU A 248 -4.00 -6.13 -20.74
C LEU A 248 -5.32 -5.37 -20.61
N CYS A 249 -6.33 -5.76 -21.39
CA CYS A 249 -7.67 -5.16 -21.31
C CYS A 249 -8.76 -6.18 -21.70
N SER A 250 -10.02 -5.78 -21.61
CA SER A 250 -11.12 -6.56 -22.20
C SER A 250 -10.90 -6.77 -23.71
N PRO A 251 -11.21 -7.95 -24.29
CA PRO A 251 -11.06 -8.21 -25.72
C PRO A 251 -11.78 -7.19 -26.62
N SER A 252 -12.91 -6.64 -26.16
CA SER A 252 -13.66 -5.59 -26.87
C SER A 252 -12.88 -4.30 -27.06
N ASN A 253 -11.89 -4.03 -26.19
CA ASN A 253 -11.18 -2.76 -26.12
C ASN A 253 -9.82 -2.81 -26.82
N THR A 254 -9.36 -4.00 -27.24
CA THR A 254 -8.06 -4.17 -27.92
C THR A 254 -7.86 -3.23 -29.11
N SER A 255 -8.92 -3.01 -29.89
CA SER A 255 -8.89 -2.12 -31.06
C SER A 255 -8.67 -0.63 -30.73
N LEU A 256 -8.80 -0.23 -29.46
CA LEU A 256 -8.54 1.14 -29.01
C LEU A 256 -7.05 1.43 -28.80
N PHE A 257 -6.22 0.40 -28.61
CA PHE A 257 -4.78 0.52 -28.35
C PHE A 257 -3.96 0.40 -29.65
N LEU A 258 -4.06 1.42 -30.51
CA LEU A 258 -3.38 1.42 -31.81
C LEU A 258 -1.87 1.59 -31.67
N GLY A 259 -1.10 0.66 -32.25
CA GLY A 259 0.36 0.72 -32.27
C GLY A 259 1.03 0.31 -30.95
N VAL A 260 0.26 -0.31 -30.05
CA VAL A 260 0.70 -0.84 -28.76
C VAL A 260 0.52 -2.35 -28.77
N ASP A 261 1.46 -3.08 -28.17
CA ASP A 261 1.27 -4.50 -27.90
C ASP A 261 0.15 -4.64 -26.85
N VAL A 262 -0.95 -5.27 -27.26
CA VAL A 262 -2.16 -5.41 -26.43
C VAL A 262 -2.67 -6.85 -26.48
N LEU A 263 -3.01 -7.39 -25.32
CA LEU A 263 -3.61 -8.70 -25.14
C LEU A 263 -5.02 -8.54 -24.56
N GLY A 264 -6.02 -9.02 -25.32
CA GLY A 264 -7.39 -9.11 -24.85
C GLY A 264 -7.55 -10.28 -23.88
N VAL A 265 -7.91 -10.01 -22.63
CA VAL A 265 -8.01 -11.03 -21.58
C VAL A 265 -9.47 -11.45 -21.40
N SER A 266 -9.78 -12.70 -21.71
CA SER A 266 -11.11 -13.25 -21.47
C SER A 266 -11.45 -13.17 -19.99
N SER A 267 -12.58 -12.56 -19.64
CA SER A 267 -12.96 -12.28 -18.24
C SER A 267 -11.99 -11.35 -17.50
N PHE A 268 -11.40 -10.37 -18.20
CA PHE A 268 -10.60 -9.30 -17.58
C PHE A 268 -11.30 -8.74 -16.32
N PRO A 269 -10.60 -8.69 -15.17
CA PRO A 269 -11.17 -8.16 -13.94
C PRO A 269 -11.67 -6.72 -14.10
N SER A 270 -12.80 -6.38 -13.47
CA SER A 270 -13.26 -4.99 -13.39
C SER A 270 -12.47 -4.28 -12.32
N LEU A 271 -11.74 -3.23 -12.70
CA LEU A 271 -10.85 -2.51 -11.79
C LEU A 271 -11.67 -1.58 -10.90
N ASN A 272 -11.60 -1.75 -9.58
CA ASN A 272 -12.37 -0.92 -8.67
C ASN A 272 -11.81 0.53 -8.60
N ASP A 273 -12.68 1.52 -8.84
CA ASP A 273 -12.33 2.96 -8.80
C ASP A 273 -11.73 3.40 -7.47
N LEU A 274 -12.25 2.89 -6.34
CA LEU A 274 -11.79 3.31 -5.00
C LEU A 274 -10.47 2.64 -4.60
N GLY A 275 -10.14 1.50 -5.21
CA GLY A 275 -8.97 0.69 -4.91
C GLY A 275 -9.23 -0.80 -5.08
N ASP A 276 -8.18 -1.55 -5.42
CA ASP A 276 -8.23 -2.99 -5.66
C ASP A 276 -6.93 -3.68 -5.23
N ASP A 277 -6.91 -5.01 -5.24
CA ASP A 277 -5.72 -5.83 -4.95
C ASP A 277 -5.42 -6.74 -6.14
N LEU A 278 -4.53 -6.25 -7.01
CA LEU A 278 -4.14 -6.93 -8.23
C LEU A 278 -2.95 -7.85 -7.97
N SER A 279 -3.00 -9.07 -8.50
CA SER A 279 -1.85 -9.97 -8.48
C SER A 279 -1.69 -10.71 -9.81
N LEU A 280 -0.44 -10.96 -10.16
CA LEU A 280 -0.05 -11.82 -11.27
C LEU A 280 0.66 -13.05 -10.71
N ARG A 281 0.15 -14.23 -11.06
CA ARG A 281 0.67 -15.51 -10.59
C ARG A 281 0.88 -16.48 -11.74
N THR A 282 1.76 -17.45 -11.54
CA THR A 282 1.81 -18.64 -12.40
C THR A 282 0.59 -19.54 -12.15
N ALA A 283 0.32 -20.49 -13.06
CA ALA A 283 -0.77 -21.47 -12.90
C ALA A 283 -0.64 -22.33 -11.63
N ASP A 284 0.58 -22.54 -11.11
CA ASP A 284 0.86 -23.20 -9.83
C ASP A 284 0.87 -22.25 -8.62
N SER A 285 0.27 -21.06 -8.77
CA SER A 285 0.04 -20.04 -7.74
C SER A 285 1.30 -19.32 -7.20
N VAL A 286 2.45 -19.43 -7.86
CA VAL A 286 3.66 -18.67 -7.51
C VAL A 286 3.44 -17.20 -7.84
N LEU A 287 3.73 -16.32 -6.87
CA LEU A 287 3.61 -14.88 -7.05
C LEU A 287 4.68 -14.34 -8.00
N LEU A 288 4.26 -13.51 -8.96
CA LEU A 288 5.14 -12.76 -9.84
C LEU A 288 5.20 -11.28 -9.45
N HIS A 289 4.03 -10.67 -9.21
CA HIS A 289 3.91 -9.30 -8.73
C HIS A 289 2.52 -9.04 -8.15
N ARG A 290 2.40 -8.11 -7.19
CA ARG A 290 1.14 -7.69 -6.58
C ARG A 290 1.13 -6.19 -6.36
N ILE A 291 -0.07 -5.60 -6.36
CA ILE A 291 -0.27 -4.19 -5.98
C ILE A 291 -1.69 -3.98 -5.43
N ASP A 292 -1.78 -3.33 -4.27
CA ASP A 292 -3.00 -2.97 -3.54
C ASP A 292 -3.28 -1.47 -3.65
N TYR A 293 -3.64 -1.02 -4.86
CA TYR A 293 -3.80 0.41 -5.12
C TYR A 293 -5.08 0.98 -4.49
N GLU A 294 -5.07 2.29 -4.22
CA GLU A 294 -6.24 3.05 -3.78
C GLU A 294 -6.39 4.35 -4.59
N SER A 295 -7.62 4.83 -4.73
CA SER A 295 -7.91 6.15 -5.32
C SER A 295 -7.21 7.30 -4.59
N SER A 296 -6.89 7.12 -3.31
CA SER A 296 -6.14 8.05 -2.48
C SER A 296 -4.71 8.27 -2.98
N TRP A 297 -4.16 7.36 -3.80
CA TRP A 297 -2.81 7.45 -4.36
C TRP A 297 -2.71 8.52 -5.46
N HIS A 298 -3.84 8.96 -6.01
CA HIS A 298 -3.89 10.19 -6.79
C HIS A 298 -3.76 11.39 -5.86
N THR A 299 -2.65 12.12 -5.98
CA THR A 299 -2.25 13.16 -5.02
C THR A 299 -3.10 14.43 -5.09
N GLU A 300 -3.79 14.69 -6.19
CA GLU A 300 -4.71 15.82 -6.35
C GLU A 300 -6.13 15.36 -6.62
N SER A 301 -7.12 16.08 -6.08
CA SER A 301 -8.54 15.70 -6.17
C SER A 301 -9.05 15.66 -7.62
N ILE A 302 -8.52 16.52 -8.50
CA ILE A 302 -8.92 16.55 -9.92
C ILE A 302 -8.64 15.24 -10.65
N TYR A 303 -7.62 14.48 -10.23
CA TYR A 303 -7.27 13.21 -10.84
C TYR A 303 -8.12 12.05 -10.31
N LYS A 304 -8.77 12.20 -9.14
CA LYS A 304 -9.69 11.20 -8.58
C LYS A 304 -11.02 11.14 -9.34
N ASP A 305 -11.32 12.18 -10.12
CA ASP A 305 -12.55 12.24 -10.89
C ASP A 305 -12.52 11.35 -12.15
N GLY A 306 -11.34 10.88 -12.58
CA GLY A 306 -11.16 9.90 -13.65
C GLY A 306 -10.20 10.39 -14.75
N GLY A 307 -9.86 9.48 -15.66
CA GLY A 307 -9.09 9.76 -16.87
C GLY A 307 -7.57 9.64 -16.74
N TYR A 308 -7.05 9.39 -15.54
CA TYR A 308 -5.61 9.28 -15.28
C TYR A 308 -5.24 7.91 -14.73
N SER A 309 -4.16 7.33 -15.24
CA SER A 309 -3.60 6.09 -14.70
C SER A 309 -2.72 6.34 -13.46
N LEU A 310 -2.56 5.28 -12.66
CA LEU A 310 -1.47 5.17 -11.70
C LEU A 310 -0.27 4.51 -12.40
N GLU A 311 0.91 5.07 -12.21
CA GLU A 311 2.17 4.63 -12.81
C GLU A 311 3.20 4.27 -11.72
N MET A 312 3.85 3.11 -11.86
CA MET A 312 5.01 2.76 -11.05
C MET A 312 6.19 3.68 -11.39
N THR A 313 6.80 4.25 -10.37
CA THR A 313 7.87 5.25 -10.48
C THR A 313 9.27 4.63 -10.50
N ASN A 314 9.52 3.51 -9.83
CA ASN A 314 10.82 2.83 -9.91
C ASN A 314 10.68 1.30 -9.93
N TYR A 315 11.02 0.71 -11.07
CA TYR A 315 10.95 -0.74 -11.32
C TYR A 315 11.94 -1.56 -10.47
N MET A 316 12.91 -0.92 -9.81
CA MET A 316 13.87 -1.59 -8.92
C MET A 316 13.29 -1.89 -7.53
N TYR A 317 12.16 -1.27 -7.17
CA TYR A 317 11.50 -1.39 -5.87
C TYR A 317 10.03 -1.84 -6.01
N PRO A 318 9.78 -3.01 -6.64
CA PRO A 318 8.44 -3.43 -7.03
C PRO A 318 7.44 -3.51 -5.86
N CYS A 319 7.89 -3.89 -4.67
CA CYS A 319 7.05 -3.95 -3.47
C CYS A 319 7.01 -2.65 -2.64
N GLY A 320 7.30 -1.49 -3.25
CA GLY A 320 7.34 -0.21 -2.55
C GLY A 320 5.97 0.37 -2.14
N GLY A 321 4.87 -0.25 -2.55
CA GLY A 321 3.51 0.23 -2.30
C GLY A 321 3.28 1.65 -2.83
N GLN A 322 2.37 2.40 -2.22
CA GLN A 322 1.99 3.77 -2.62
C GLN A 322 3.17 4.69 -2.94
N GLU A 323 4.25 4.64 -2.16
CA GLU A 323 5.42 5.51 -2.33
C GLU A 323 6.16 5.27 -3.65
N ASN A 324 6.00 4.09 -4.24
CA ASN A 324 6.56 3.75 -5.54
C ASN A 324 5.61 4.03 -6.70
N TRP A 325 4.45 4.64 -6.46
CA TRP A 325 3.45 4.94 -7.48
C TRP A 325 3.13 6.44 -7.49
N SER A 326 2.62 6.91 -8.61
CA SER A 326 2.07 8.26 -8.74
C SER A 326 1.07 8.32 -9.89
N THR A 327 0.23 9.35 -9.90
CA THR A 327 -0.61 9.66 -11.06
C THR A 327 0.24 9.97 -12.28
N SER A 328 -0.15 9.45 -13.45
CA SER A 328 0.43 9.84 -14.73
C SER A 328 0.40 11.36 -14.91
N GLN A 329 1.51 11.93 -15.39
CA GLN A 329 1.61 13.35 -15.71
C GLN A 329 1.47 13.60 -17.22
N GLU A 330 1.13 12.56 -18.00
CA GLU A 330 1.00 12.68 -19.44
C GLU A 330 -0.26 13.51 -19.73
N ASP A 331 -0.17 14.46 -20.67
CA ASP A 331 -1.35 15.23 -21.13
C ASP A 331 -2.49 14.30 -21.60
N ALA A 332 -2.14 13.08 -22.02
CA ALA A 332 -3.10 12.08 -22.44
C ALA A 332 -3.90 11.47 -21.26
N GLY A 333 -3.31 11.41 -20.06
CA GLY A 333 -3.84 10.70 -18.89
C GLY A 333 -3.16 9.36 -18.61
N GLY A 334 -2.29 8.87 -19.50
CA GLY A 334 -1.51 7.65 -19.30
C GLY A 334 -0.46 7.39 -20.37
N SER A 335 0.32 6.33 -20.19
CA SER A 335 1.46 5.95 -21.03
C SER A 335 1.39 4.53 -21.65
N PRO A 336 0.23 3.99 -22.04
CA PRO A 336 0.13 2.58 -22.46
C PRO A 336 1.07 2.26 -23.62
N GLY A 337 1.83 1.17 -23.48
CA GLY A 337 2.84 0.71 -24.44
C GLY A 337 4.13 1.52 -24.45
N ARG A 338 4.31 2.45 -23.51
CA ARG A 338 5.48 3.33 -23.39
C ARG A 338 5.96 3.34 -21.95
N ARG A 339 7.24 3.62 -21.72
CA ARG A 339 7.75 3.77 -20.34
C ARG A 339 6.98 4.88 -19.62
N ASN A 340 6.52 4.57 -18.41
CA ASN A 340 5.90 5.51 -17.48
C ASN A 340 6.64 6.85 -17.43
N GLN A 341 5.91 7.95 -17.53
CA GLN A 341 6.49 9.28 -17.43
C GLN A 341 6.94 9.59 -15.99
N SER A 342 6.24 9.02 -15.02
CA SER A 342 6.58 9.10 -13.60
C SER A 342 7.84 8.31 -13.22
N TRP A 343 8.49 7.65 -14.18
CA TRP A 343 9.69 6.86 -13.92
C TRP A 343 10.85 7.73 -13.43
N ASP A 344 11.33 7.43 -12.22
CA ASP A 344 12.48 8.07 -11.58
C ASP A 344 13.38 7.01 -10.95
N PHE A 345 14.52 6.76 -11.60
CA PHE A 345 15.55 5.82 -11.12
C PHE A 345 16.11 6.17 -9.74
N TYR A 346 16.08 7.44 -9.35
CA TYR A 346 16.62 7.91 -8.08
C TYR A 346 15.60 7.87 -6.94
N ARG A 347 14.31 7.75 -7.25
CA ARG A 347 13.26 7.61 -6.23
C ARG A 347 13.42 6.28 -5.52
N LYS A 348 13.50 6.31 -4.20
CA LYS A 348 13.58 5.13 -3.35
C LYS A 348 12.42 5.17 -2.37
N PRO A 349 11.47 4.24 -2.45
CA PRO A 349 10.46 4.06 -1.42
C PRO A 349 11.15 3.83 -0.07
N ASP A 350 10.56 4.35 1.00
CA ASP A 350 10.95 4.04 2.36
C ASP A 350 10.74 2.54 2.62
N PHE A 351 11.58 1.96 3.46
CA PHE A 351 11.38 0.59 3.90
C PHE A 351 10.30 0.53 4.98
N ALA A 352 9.64 -0.61 5.11
CA ALA A 352 8.76 -0.84 6.24
C ALA A 352 9.55 -0.69 7.55
N ARG A 353 8.97 0.03 8.51
CA ARG A 353 9.54 0.24 9.84
C ARG A 353 8.51 -0.03 10.91
N VAL A 354 8.99 -0.39 12.10
CA VAL A 354 8.13 -0.46 13.29
C VAL A 354 7.80 0.96 13.74
N THR A 355 6.51 1.30 13.79
CA THR A 355 6.01 2.62 14.21
C THR A 355 5.70 2.67 15.70
N SER A 356 5.18 1.57 16.26
CA SER A 356 5.01 1.38 17.70
C SER A 356 5.18 -0.09 18.06
N ALA A 357 5.59 -0.37 19.30
CA ALA A 357 5.71 -1.73 19.80
C ALA A 357 5.35 -1.80 21.28
N VAL A 358 4.57 -2.83 21.63
CA VAL A 358 4.06 -3.05 22.99
C VAL A 358 4.19 -4.51 23.38
N GLY A 359 4.75 -4.77 24.55
CA GLY A 359 4.69 -6.08 25.19
C GLY A 359 3.26 -6.36 25.67
N ILE A 360 2.54 -7.26 25.01
CA ILE A 360 1.13 -7.57 25.30
C ILE A 360 0.95 -8.68 26.34
N ASP A 361 2.00 -9.49 26.53
CA ASP A 361 2.18 -10.42 27.64
C ASP A 361 3.68 -10.55 27.92
N GLU A 362 4.09 -11.31 28.94
CA GLU A 362 5.50 -11.41 29.37
C GLU A 362 6.48 -11.85 28.26
N ASN A 363 6.02 -12.56 27.22
CA ASN A 363 6.90 -13.11 26.17
C ASN A 363 6.53 -12.66 24.75
N THR A 364 5.55 -11.76 24.59
CA THR A 364 5.02 -11.39 23.28
C THR A 364 5.03 -9.89 23.09
N VAL A 365 5.65 -9.43 21.99
CA VAL A 365 5.65 -8.03 21.58
C VAL A 365 4.85 -7.88 20.29
N SER A 366 3.83 -7.03 20.30
CA SER A 366 3.09 -6.64 19.10
C SER A 366 3.66 -5.33 18.57
N CYS A 367 4.03 -5.32 17.29
CA CYS A 367 4.69 -4.22 16.61
C CYS A 367 3.83 -3.77 15.42
N ASN A 368 3.46 -2.50 15.39
CA ASN A 368 2.79 -1.90 14.25
C ASN A 368 3.79 -1.46 13.19
N LEU A 369 3.41 -1.60 11.93
CA LEU A 369 4.26 -1.34 10.78
C LEU A 369 3.79 -0.10 10.03
N SER A 370 4.74 0.62 9.43
CA SER A 370 4.46 1.81 8.64
C SER A 370 3.73 1.55 7.32
N LYS A 371 3.70 0.30 6.86
CA LYS A 371 3.07 -0.13 5.60
C LYS A 371 2.77 -1.62 5.63
N ASP A 372 1.93 -2.05 4.70
CA ASP A 372 1.55 -3.45 4.49
C ASP A 372 2.77 -4.26 4.02
N ILE A 373 2.85 -5.49 4.52
CA ILE A 373 3.95 -6.41 4.28
C ILE A 373 3.39 -7.76 3.84
N PHE A 374 3.84 -8.21 2.67
CA PHE A 374 3.53 -9.53 2.11
C PHE A 374 4.78 -10.39 2.06
N TYR A 375 4.80 -11.49 2.81
CA TYR A 375 6.01 -12.29 3.05
C TYR A 375 6.64 -12.82 1.74
N GLU A 376 5.81 -13.13 0.74
CA GLU A 376 6.24 -13.65 -0.57
C GLU A 376 7.08 -12.66 -1.39
N GLU A 377 7.05 -11.36 -1.05
CA GLU A 377 7.75 -10.29 -1.77
C GLU A 377 9.10 -9.90 -1.14
N LEU A 378 9.42 -10.50 0.02
CA LEU A 378 10.49 -10.05 0.89
C LEU A 378 11.66 -11.02 0.93
N ILE A 379 12.83 -10.46 1.22
CA ILE A 379 13.97 -11.25 1.67
C ILE A 379 13.60 -11.81 3.06
N PRO A 380 13.58 -13.15 3.26
CA PRO A 380 13.21 -13.74 4.54
C PRO A 380 14.05 -13.17 5.69
N PRO A 381 13.44 -12.47 6.66
CA PRO A 381 14.18 -11.87 7.76
C PRO A 381 14.88 -12.94 8.59
N GLN A 382 16.12 -12.66 9.02
CA GLN A 382 16.90 -13.55 9.86
C GLN A 382 16.92 -13.00 11.28
N VAL A 383 16.19 -13.64 12.20
CA VAL A 383 16.04 -13.20 13.60
C VAL A 383 17.38 -13.08 14.32
N GLN A 384 18.40 -13.81 13.89
CA GLN A 384 19.76 -13.74 14.45
C GLN A 384 20.41 -12.35 14.28
N ASN A 385 19.87 -11.51 13.39
CA ASN A 385 20.33 -10.14 13.18
C ASN A 385 19.50 -9.10 13.96
N TRP A 386 18.59 -9.53 14.83
CA TRP A 386 17.75 -8.66 15.64
C TRP A 386 18.18 -8.77 17.08
N THR A 387 18.58 -7.65 17.67
CA THR A 387 19.16 -7.62 19.02
C THR A 387 18.35 -6.72 19.92
N ILE A 388 18.06 -7.19 21.13
CA ILE A 388 17.54 -6.35 22.20
C ILE A 388 18.75 -5.84 22.96
N THR A 389 19.04 -4.55 22.83
CA THR A 389 20.13 -3.92 23.57
C THR A 389 19.66 -3.68 25.00
N SER A 390 20.60 -3.69 25.96
CA SER A 390 20.37 -3.45 27.39
C SER A 390 19.60 -4.53 28.20
N SER A 391 19.45 -5.76 27.66
CA SER A 391 18.98 -6.92 28.43
C SER A 391 19.55 -8.24 27.90
N ASP A 392 19.33 -9.34 28.64
CA ASP A 392 19.62 -10.71 28.18
C ASP A 392 18.46 -11.30 27.35
N LEU A 393 17.40 -10.51 27.07
CA LEU A 393 16.25 -10.97 26.28
C LEU A 393 16.67 -11.26 24.84
N GLN A 394 16.09 -12.31 24.27
CA GLN A 394 16.29 -12.70 22.89
C GLN A 394 14.95 -12.82 22.17
N ILE A 395 14.95 -12.43 20.90
CA ILE A 395 13.82 -12.70 20.00
C ILE A 395 14.01 -14.13 19.48
N ASP A 396 13.06 -15.01 19.79
CA ASP A 396 13.09 -16.41 19.36
C ASP A 396 12.53 -16.56 17.95
N SER A 397 11.42 -15.88 17.69
CA SER A 397 10.71 -15.96 16.41
C SER A 397 9.84 -14.73 16.18
N PHE A 398 9.30 -14.62 14.97
CA PHE A 398 8.29 -13.63 14.63
C PHE A 398 7.24 -14.23 13.71
N LYS A 399 6.08 -13.56 13.63
CA LYS A 399 5.04 -13.80 12.64
C LYS A 399 4.35 -12.49 12.28
N LEU A 400 3.79 -12.40 11.08
CA LEU A 400 2.82 -11.35 10.77
C LEU A 400 1.45 -11.82 11.25
N GLU A 401 0.80 -11.05 12.12
CA GLU A 401 -0.60 -11.28 12.49
C GLU A 401 -1.53 -10.79 11.37
N ASN A 402 -1.16 -9.68 10.74
CA ASN A 402 -1.75 -9.12 9.54
C ASN A 402 -0.68 -8.30 8.78
N PRO A 403 -0.94 -7.78 7.57
CA PRO A 403 0.07 -7.04 6.80
C PRO A 403 0.68 -5.84 7.51
N LYS A 404 0.00 -5.22 8.49
CA LYS A 404 0.50 -4.08 9.27
C LYS A 404 0.95 -4.41 10.70
N ASN A 405 0.85 -5.67 11.13
CA ASN A 405 1.21 -6.06 12.49
C ASN A 405 2.16 -7.27 12.54
N LEU A 406 3.31 -7.04 13.14
CA LEU A 406 4.35 -8.03 13.41
C LEU A 406 4.30 -8.42 14.88
N VAL A 407 4.28 -9.71 15.17
CA VAL A 407 4.35 -10.25 16.52
C VAL A 407 5.70 -10.93 16.72
N LEU A 408 6.46 -10.47 17.71
CA LEU A 408 7.71 -11.07 18.16
C LEU A 408 7.44 -11.98 19.35
N SER A 409 8.05 -13.16 19.37
CA SER A 409 8.09 -14.05 20.53
C SER A 409 9.48 -14.01 21.16
N LEU A 410 9.52 -13.81 22.48
CA LEU A 410 10.74 -13.71 23.26
C LEU A 410 11.02 -15.02 24.02
N GLY A 411 12.28 -15.41 24.10
CA GLY A 411 12.68 -16.63 24.82
C GLY A 411 12.61 -16.51 26.35
N GLU A 412 12.62 -15.28 26.87
CA GLU A 412 12.62 -14.97 28.30
C GLU A 412 11.58 -13.87 28.61
N PRO A 413 11.00 -13.85 29.82
CA PRO A 413 9.94 -12.91 30.15
C PRO A 413 10.46 -11.47 30.37
N MET A 414 9.72 -10.50 29.86
CA MET A 414 9.92 -9.07 30.10
C MET A 414 9.71 -8.71 31.58
N GLN A 415 10.43 -7.69 32.03
CA GLN A 415 10.26 -7.10 33.35
C GLN A 415 9.34 -5.87 33.26
N LYS A 416 8.47 -5.74 34.26
CA LYS A 416 7.59 -4.58 34.44
C LYS A 416 8.41 -3.31 34.67
N GLY A 417 7.96 -2.19 34.10
CA GLY A 417 8.63 -0.89 34.20
C GLY A 417 9.97 -0.78 33.48
N GLN A 418 10.42 -1.81 32.75
CA GLN A 418 11.65 -1.78 31.96
C GLN A 418 11.35 -1.48 30.49
N VAL A 419 12.06 -0.50 29.93
CA VAL A 419 12.06 -0.20 28.49
C VAL A 419 13.17 -0.98 27.80
N TYR A 420 12.84 -1.65 26.71
CA TYR A 420 13.76 -2.41 25.88
C TYR A 420 14.01 -1.69 24.57
N ASN A 421 15.26 -1.67 24.12
CA ASN A 421 15.67 -1.08 22.85
C ASN A 421 15.98 -2.22 21.86
N VAL A 422 15.40 -2.19 20.68
CA VAL A 422 15.63 -3.20 19.63
C VAL A 422 16.40 -2.56 18.49
N GLU A 423 17.44 -3.25 18.03
CA GLU A 423 18.15 -2.95 16.79
C GLU A 423 17.96 -4.11 15.82
N ILE A 424 17.40 -3.84 14.64
CA ILE A 424 17.12 -4.83 13.61
C ILE A 424 17.85 -4.47 12.31
N GLU A 425 18.55 -5.43 11.73
CA GLU A 425 19.12 -5.30 10.39
C GLU A 425 18.29 -6.06 9.34
N ASN A 426 18.24 -5.49 8.14
CA ASN A 426 17.55 -6.04 6.96
C ASN A 426 16.08 -6.37 7.25
N PHE A 427 15.43 -5.52 8.03
CA PHE A 427 14.03 -5.69 8.41
C PHE A 427 13.12 -5.61 7.18
N MET A 428 12.42 -6.72 6.91
CA MET A 428 11.36 -6.85 5.90
C MET A 428 11.69 -6.12 4.59
N MET A 429 12.88 -6.41 4.06
CA MET A 429 13.38 -5.77 2.85
C MET A 429 12.74 -6.35 1.60
N CYS A 430 12.31 -5.47 0.70
CA CYS A 430 11.90 -5.83 -0.65
C CYS A 430 12.99 -6.65 -1.36
N LEU A 431 12.61 -7.70 -2.09
CA LEU A 431 13.50 -8.35 -3.05
C LEU A 431 13.78 -7.40 -4.23
N THR A 432 14.75 -6.50 -4.05
CA THR A 432 15.14 -5.54 -5.11
C THR A 432 15.92 -6.25 -6.22
N LYS A 433 15.81 -5.76 -7.47
CA LYS A 433 16.54 -6.28 -8.63
C LYS A 433 18.03 -5.84 -8.64
N GLY A 434 18.75 -6.01 -7.54
CA GLY A 434 20.22 -5.83 -7.49
C GLY A 434 20.75 -4.65 -6.67
N ILE A 435 19.94 -4.06 -5.77
CA ILE A 435 20.41 -3.06 -4.82
C ILE A 435 20.74 -3.76 -3.50
N ALA A 436 22.02 -4.05 -3.30
CA ALA A 436 22.55 -4.49 -2.02
C ALA A 436 22.68 -3.27 -1.10
N GLY A 437 21.88 -3.20 -0.05
CA GLY A 437 22.03 -2.23 1.02
C GLY A 437 21.62 -2.89 2.34
N THR A 438 22.35 -2.62 3.41
CA THR A 438 21.92 -2.98 4.76
C THR A 438 21.06 -1.85 5.29
N HIS A 439 19.82 -2.14 5.66
CA HIS A 439 18.95 -1.18 6.34
C HIS A 439 18.85 -1.55 7.81
N SER A 440 19.17 -0.62 8.70
CA SER A 440 19.01 -0.78 10.15
C SER A 440 17.84 0.06 10.62
N HIS A 441 16.97 -0.53 11.43
CA HIS A 441 15.89 0.18 12.13
C HIS A 441 16.04 -0.05 13.64
N SER A 442 15.59 0.90 14.44
CA SER A 442 15.56 0.75 15.90
C SER A 442 14.25 1.24 16.46
N PHE A 443 13.75 0.55 17.47
CA PHE A 443 12.52 0.92 18.16
C PHE A 443 12.57 0.48 19.63
N THR A 444 11.68 1.03 20.45
CA THR A 444 11.53 0.65 21.85
C THR A 444 10.23 -0.12 22.07
N PHE A 445 10.20 -0.94 23.11
CA PHE A 445 8.96 -1.50 23.65
C PHE A 445 9.09 -1.68 25.16
N ALA A 446 7.95 -1.80 25.84
CA ALA A 446 7.89 -2.25 27.22
C ALA A 446 6.65 -3.12 27.45
N LEU A 447 6.65 -3.88 28.54
CA LEU A 447 5.50 -4.67 28.96
C LEU A 447 4.39 -3.75 29.45
N ALA A 448 3.23 -3.79 28.80
CA ALA A 448 2.05 -3.05 29.22
C ALA A 448 1.47 -3.61 30.52
N GLU A 449 0.96 -2.72 31.36
CA GLU A 449 0.30 -3.06 32.61
C GLU A 449 -1.13 -2.50 32.65
N GLU A 450 -2.00 -3.18 33.41
CA GLU A 450 -3.38 -2.75 33.60
C GLU A 450 -3.45 -1.46 34.42
N ALA A 451 -4.26 -0.49 33.94
CA ALA A 451 -4.49 0.77 34.61
C ALA A 451 -5.43 0.62 35.82
N GLY A 452 -5.01 1.17 36.95
CA GLY A 452 -5.84 1.44 38.12
C GLY A 452 -6.68 2.70 37.93
N GLU A 453 -7.64 2.90 38.84
CA GLU A 453 -8.37 4.19 38.92
C GLU A 453 -7.37 5.32 39.19
N ASN A 454 -7.48 6.42 38.44
CA ASN A 454 -6.58 7.57 38.50
C ASN A 454 -5.10 7.30 38.15
N ASP A 455 -4.74 6.14 37.57
CA ASP A 455 -3.39 5.96 37.02
C ASP A 455 -3.16 6.89 35.81
N VAL A 456 -4.21 7.04 34.99
CA VAL A 456 -4.32 8.03 33.92
C VAL A 456 -5.44 8.99 34.28
N VAL A 457 -5.22 10.29 34.12
CA VAL A 457 -6.20 11.32 34.46
C VAL A 457 -6.34 12.34 33.35
N VAL A 458 -7.54 12.93 33.21
CA VAL A 458 -7.79 14.04 32.28
C VAL A 458 -7.03 15.27 32.78
N ASN A 459 -6.14 15.81 31.96
CA ASN A 459 -5.21 16.87 32.32
C ASN A 459 -5.65 18.25 31.83
N GLU A 460 -6.28 18.32 30.65
CA GLU A 460 -6.70 19.58 30.03
C GLU A 460 -7.96 19.33 29.16
N ILE A 461 -8.86 20.32 29.11
CA ILE A 461 -10.14 20.22 28.39
C ILE A 461 -10.36 21.53 27.62
N LEU A 462 -10.50 21.45 26.29
CA LEU A 462 -11.09 22.50 25.46
C LEU A 462 -12.47 22.04 25.00
N PHE A 463 -13.50 22.76 25.45
CA PHE A 463 -14.91 22.50 25.14
C PHE A 463 -15.61 23.72 24.50
N ASN A 464 -14.84 24.76 24.15
CA ASN A 464 -15.31 25.94 23.44
C ASN A 464 -14.22 26.41 22.45
N PRO A 465 -14.15 25.83 21.24
CA PRO A 465 -13.13 26.17 20.25
C PRO A 465 -13.16 27.65 19.85
N LEU A 466 -12.08 28.13 19.24
CA LEU A 466 -11.90 29.55 18.91
C LEU A 466 -12.97 30.10 17.95
N TYR A 467 -13.60 29.23 17.15
CA TYR A 467 -14.61 29.59 16.17
C TYR A 467 -15.56 28.40 15.91
N ASP A 468 -16.76 28.69 15.40
CA ASP A 468 -17.73 27.65 15.03
C ASP A 468 -17.13 26.65 14.03
N GLY A 469 -17.05 25.38 14.41
CA GLY A 469 -16.46 24.31 13.61
C GLY A 469 -14.95 24.11 13.81
N GLY A 470 -14.32 24.82 14.74
CA GLY A 470 -13.02 24.44 15.29
C GLY A 470 -13.11 23.16 16.13
N SER A 471 -11.98 22.57 16.49
CA SER A 471 -11.95 21.27 17.15
C SER A 471 -11.77 21.35 18.67
N ASP A 472 -12.59 20.60 19.39
CA ASP A 472 -12.41 20.30 20.82
C ASP A 472 -11.16 19.45 21.03
N TYR A 473 -10.61 19.46 22.25
CA TYR A 473 -9.60 18.50 22.64
C TYR A 473 -9.68 18.10 24.10
N ILE A 474 -9.26 16.87 24.37
CA ILE A 474 -9.06 16.34 25.71
C ILE A 474 -7.62 15.86 25.83
N GLU A 475 -6.94 16.30 26.87
CA GLU A 475 -5.61 15.85 27.21
C GLU A 475 -5.67 14.89 28.41
N ILE A 476 -4.81 13.87 28.40
CA ILE A 476 -4.63 12.96 29.53
C ILE A 476 -3.15 12.88 29.91
N ILE A 477 -2.88 12.57 31.18
CA ILE A 477 -1.53 12.32 31.70
C ILE A 477 -1.51 10.99 32.45
N ASN A 478 -0.45 10.20 32.24
CA ASN A 478 -0.16 9.03 33.08
C ASN A 478 0.62 9.46 34.32
N ARG A 479 -0.03 9.45 35.49
CA ARG A 479 0.60 9.80 36.77
C ARG A 479 1.15 8.59 37.53
N SER A 480 1.05 7.40 36.96
CA SER A 480 1.57 6.15 37.53
C SER A 480 2.99 5.83 37.03
N GLU A 481 3.65 4.84 37.64
CA GLU A 481 4.93 4.29 37.16
C GLU A 481 4.76 3.18 36.11
N LYS A 482 3.52 2.94 35.65
CA LYS A 482 3.19 1.86 34.72
C LYS A 482 3.29 2.32 33.27
N MET A 483 3.64 1.39 32.38
CA MET A 483 3.45 1.57 30.94
C MET A 483 2.03 1.13 30.58
N ILE A 484 1.18 2.04 30.12
CA ILE A 484 -0.26 1.76 29.93
C ILE A 484 -0.59 1.69 28.44
N ASN A 485 -1.19 0.59 27.99
CA ASN A 485 -1.64 0.47 26.60
C ASN A 485 -3.06 1.03 26.45
N LEU A 486 -3.20 2.08 25.65
CA LEU A 486 -4.46 2.79 25.39
C LEU A 486 -5.32 2.15 24.27
N LYS A 487 -4.88 1.01 23.72
CA LYS A 487 -5.65 0.29 22.69
C LYS A 487 -7.08 0.04 23.16
N ASN A 488 -8.05 0.47 22.35
CA ASN A 488 -9.49 0.36 22.58
C ASN A 488 -10.01 1.10 23.84
N TRP A 489 -9.25 2.04 24.40
CA TRP A 489 -9.79 3.00 25.36
C TRP A 489 -10.69 4.01 24.64
N SER A 490 -11.55 4.69 25.39
CA SER A 490 -12.46 5.68 24.81
C SER A 490 -12.75 6.84 25.75
N PHE A 491 -13.18 7.95 25.14
CA PHE A 491 -13.84 9.04 25.87
C PHE A 491 -15.35 8.88 25.81
N SER A 492 -16.03 9.23 26.88
CA SER A 492 -17.48 9.26 26.95
C SER A 492 -17.94 10.56 27.58
N ASN A 493 -19.17 10.96 27.28
CA ASN A 493 -19.87 12.02 27.99
C ASN A 493 -21.14 11.43 28.62
N VAL A 494 -21.66 12.10 29.64
CA VAL A 494 -22.90 11.76 30.30
C VAL A 494 -23.97 12.74 29.83
N ASP A 495 -25.07 12.22 29.30
CA ASP A 495 -26.28 13.03 29.13
C ASP A 495 -26.82 13.35 30.54
N LEU A 496 -26.67 14.61 30.95
CA LEU A 496 -27.09 15.08 32.28
C LEU A 496 -28.62 15.05 32.47
N ASP A 497 -29.41 15.01 31.39
CA ASP A 497 -30.87 14.92 31.43
C ASP A 497 -31.36 13.46 31.51
N GLU A 498 -30.64 12.52 30.88
CA GLU A 498 -31.01 11.09 30.83
C GLU A 498 -30.21 10.17 31.78
N ASP A 499 -29.12 10.66 32.38
CA ASP A 499 -28.18 9.91 33.24
C ASP A 499 -27.64 8.64 32.55
N THR A 500 -27.38 8.75 31.24
CA THR A 500 -26.87 7.68 30.38
C THR A 500 -25.45 8.00 29.90
N LEU A 501 -24.58 6.98 29.90
CA LEU A 501 -23.26 7.07 29.29
C LEU A 501 -23.40 6.89 27.78
N GLU A 502 -23.01 7.91 27.03
CA GLU A 502 -22.85 7.80 25.59
C GLU A 502 -21.37 7.59 25.28
N MET A 503 -21.03 6.40 24.79
CA MET A 503 -19.65 6.03 24.48
C MET A 503 -19.32 6.50 23.06
N PHE A 504 -18.34 7.40 22.94
CA PHE A 504 -17.83 7.91 21.67
C PHE A 504 -16.30 7.71 21.61
N GLY A 505 -15.66 8.11 20.52
CA GLY A 505 -14.21 8.35 20.43
C GLY A 505 -13.30 7.26 21.00
N LEU A 506 -13.09 6.19 20.22
CA LEU A 506 -11.96 5.29 20.47
C LEU A 506 -10.65 6.09 20.37
N LEU A 507 -9.82 6.04 21.40
CA LEU A 507 -8.48 6.68 21.38
C LEU A 507 -7.58 6.06 20.30
N GLY A 508 -7.88 4.81 19.91
CA GLY A 508 -7.26 4.09 18.81
C GLY A 508 -7.58 2.60 18.86
N SER A 509 -7.63 1.95 17.70
CA SER A 509 -7.75 0.49 17.58
C SER A 509 -6.40 -0.23 17.68
N GLU A 510 -5.31 0.53 17.66
CA GLU A 510 -3.94 0.04 17.62
C GLU A 510 -3.24 0.13 18.98
N ASN A 511 -2.17 -0.66 19.16
CA ASN A 511 -1.35 -0.58 20.37
C ASN A 511 -0.65 0.77 20.47
N MET A 512 -0.91 1.49 21.55
CA MET A 512 -0.36 2.80 21.88
C MET A 512 0.04 2.81 23.35
N LEU A 513 1.33 2.94 23.60
CA LEU A 513 1.86 2.93 24.96
C LEU A 513 1.92 4.36 25.49
N LEU A 514 1.38 4.57 26.68
CA LEU A 514 1.48 5.80 27.44
C LEU A 514 2.49 5.60 28.57
N GLU A 515 3.63 6.28 28.49
CA GLU A 515 4.74 6.17 29.44
C GLU A 515 4.45 6.91 30.77
N PRO A 516 5.14 6.57 31.87
CA PRO A 516 5.06 7.33 33.12
C PRO A 516 5.35 8.83 32.93
N GLY A 517 4.39 9.67 33.31
CA GLY A 517 4.45 11.13 33.17
C GLY A 517 4.18 11.65 31.76
N GLU A 518 3.91 10.79 30.78
CA GLU A 518 3.60 11.19 29.41
C GLU A 518 2.21 11.84 29.32
N ILE A 519 2.10 12.81 28.42
CA ILE A 519 0.91 13.63 28.17
C ILE A 519 0.51 13.44 26.71
N LEU A 520 -0.73 13.00 26.46
CA LEU A 520 -1.30 12.89 25.11
C LEU A 520 -2.56 13.74 25.00
N CYS A 521 -2.68 14.48 23.90
CA CYS A 521 -3.82 15.34 23.59
C CYS A 521 -4.59 14.78 22.39
N PHE A 522 -5.89 14.56 22.55
CA PHE A 522 -6.77 13.93 21.58
C PHE A 522 -7.74 14.93 20.99
N SER A 523 -7.85 14.97 19.66
CA SER A 523 -8.77 15.87 18.93
C SER A 523 -9.14 15.29 17.58
N GLU A 524 -10.22 15.78 16.96
CA GLU A 524 -10.64 15.35 15.62
C GLU A 524 -9.81 15.97 14.50
N ASN A 525 -9.08 17.05 14.79
CA ASN A 525 -8.24 17.73 13.82
C ASN A 525 -6.98 18.30 14.48
N SER A 526 -5.89 17.54 14.41
CA SER A 526 -4.61 17.97 15.01
C SER A 526 -4.00 19.18 14.27
N THR A 527 -4.38 19.40 13.01
CA THR A 527 -3.91 20.56 12.23
C THR A 527 -4.55 21.85 12.73
N ASP A 528 -5.87 21.83 13.01
CA ASP A 528 -6.56 22.97 13.61
C ASP A 528 -5.97 23.34 14.99
N LEU A 529 -5.63 22.33 15.80
CA LEU A 529 -4.93 22.57 17.08
C LEU A 529 -3.58 23.25 16.89
N LEU A 530 -2.77 22.81 15.94
CA LEU A 530 -1.45 23.41 15.68
C LEU A 530 -1.56 24.85 15.16
N ASP A 531 -2.60 25.16 14.39
CA ASP A 531 -2.88 26.50 13.89
C ASP A 531 -3.33 27.46 15.01
N ASN A 532 -4.17 26.97 15.94
CA ASN A 532 -4.72 27.75 17.05
C ASN A 532 -3.78 27.84 18.27
N TYR A 533 -2.97 26.80 18.50
CA TYR A 533 -2.00 26.69 19.59
C TYR A 533 -0.59 26.37 19.03
N PRO A 534 0.14 27.36 18.50
CA PRO A 534 1.43 27.12 17.81
C PRO A 534 2.55 26.54 18.68
N GLU A 535 2.38 26.56 20.00
CA GLU A 535 3.33 25.94 20.94
C GLU A 535 3.01 24.46 21.24
N ALA A 536 1.96 23.88 20.67
CA ALA A 536 1.58 22.48 20.87
C ALA A 536 2.71 21.52 20.43
N ILE A 537 2.80 20.35 21.08
CA ILE A 537 3.78 19.32 20.68
C ILE A 537 3.11 18.33 19.73
N ALA A 538 3.40 18.47 18.43
CA ALA A 538 2.80 17.65 17.37
C ALA A 538 2.95 16.12 17.60
N SER A 539 4.04 15.66 18.22
CA SER A 539 4.24 14.23 18.51
C SER A 539 3.39 13.70 19.66
N GLN A 540 2.75 14.58 20.44
CA GLN A 540 1.84 14.25 21.54
C GLN A 540 0.36 14.46 21.17
N LEU A 541 0.09 14.88 19.92
CA LEU A 541 -1.27 15.01 19.40
C LEU A 541 -1.71 13.71 18.76
N VAL A 542 -2.90 13.24 19.12
CA VAL A 542 -3.52 12.03 18.59
C VAL A 542 -4.84 12.42 17.93
N GLU A 543 -4.92 12.24 16.62
CA GLU A 543 -6.16 12.48 15.89
C GLU A 543 -7.13 11.30 16.08
N VAL A 544 -8.37 11.59 16.49
CA VAL A 544 -9.44 10.61 16.71
C VAL A 544 -10.63 10.90 15.81
N THR A 545 -11.42 9.87 15.46
CA THR A 545 -12.47 10.01 14.43
C THR A 545 -13.77 10.65 14.94
N ASP A 546 -14.09 10.52 16.23
CA ASP A 546 -15.43 10.86 16.75
C ASP A 546 -15.34 11.22 18.25
N LEU A 547 -14.80 12.39 18.58
CA LEU A 547 -14.69 12.82 19.98
C LEU A 547 -16.10 13.18 20.50
N PRO A 548 -16.45 12.87 21.77
CA PRO A 548 -17.74 13.31 22.30
C PRO A 548 -17.94 14.82 22.12
N SER A 549 -19.13 15.26 21.74
CA SER A 549 -19.44 16.70 21.74
C SER A 549 -19.49 17.23 23.17
N TYR A 550 -18.69 18.26 23.44
CA TYR A 550 -18.63 18.89 24.75
C TYR A 550 -19.42 20.21 24.73
N ASN A 551 -20.34 20.38 25.68
CA ASN A 551 -21.19 21.57 25.74
C ASN A 551 -20.42 22.76 26.32
N ASN A 552 -20.50 23.92 25.66
CA ASN A 552 -19.84 25.16 26.10
C ASN A 552 -20.19 25.60 27.54
N GLY A 553 -21.34 25.18 28.07
CA GLY A 553 -21.82 25.57 29.40
C GLY A 553 -21.34 24.67 30.54
N GLU A 554 -21.61 23.37 30.45
CA GLU A 554 -21.18 22.35 31.41
C GLU A 554 -21.33 20.96 30.80
N GLY A 555 -20.52 20.01 31.26
CA GLY A 555 -20.56 18.63 30.78
C GLY A 555 -19.63 17.71 31.56
N VAL A 556 -19.57 16.44 31.16
CA VAL A 556 -18.74 15.42 31.82
C VAL A 556 -17.78 14.81 30.81
N VAL A 557 -16.50 14.74 31.16
CA VAL A 557 -15.52 13.91 30.45
C VAL A 557 -15.36 12.63 31.26
N VAL A 558 -15.51 11.48 30.62
CA VAL A 558 -15.27 10.17 31.22
C VAL A 558 -14.22 9.45 30.38
N LEU A 559 -13.12 9.04 31.02
CA LEU A 559 -12.10 8.19 30.41
C LEU A 559 -12.38 6.74 30.78
N ILE A 560 -12.54 5.88 29.78
CA ILE A 560 -12.93 4.49 29.94
C ILE A 560 -11.86 3.59 29.31
N ASP A 561 -11.46 2.54 30.02
CA ASP A 561 -10.53 1.54 29.48
C ASP A 561 -11.21 0.57 28.50
N ALA A 562 -10.40 -0.30 27.88
CA ALA A 562 -10.87 -1.31 26.93
C ALA A 562 -11.82 -2.37 27.53
N GLN A 563 -12.00 -2.44 28.86
CA GLN A 563 -12.93 -3.34 29.54
C GLN A 563 -14.22 -2.63 29.97
N GLY A 564 -14.35 -1.32 29.72
CA GLY A 564 -15.51 -0.53 30.13
C GLY A 564 -15.41 0.00 31.56
N LYS A 565 -14.23 -0.05 32.19
CA LYS A 565 -14.01 0.51 33.53
C LYS A 565 -13.65 2.00 33.40
N VAL A 566 -14.30 2.82 34.22
CA VAL A 566 -13.99 4.25 34.34
C VAL A 566 -12.64 4.41 35.03
N ILE A 567 -11.70 5.05 34.34
CA ILE A 567 -10.35 5.34 34.83
C ILE A 567 -10.29 6.71 35.47
N ASP A 568 -10.93 7.71 34.85
CA ASP A 568 -11.09 9.05 35.39
C ASP A 568 -12.41 9.68 34.92
N SER A 569 -12.93 10.66 35.68
CA SER A 569 -14.08 11.47 35.28
C SER A 569 -13.98 12.89 35.81
N VAL A 570 -14.31 13.86 34.96
CA VAL A 570 -14.29 15.29 35.24
C VAL A 570 -15.64 15.89 34.91
N TYR A 571 -16.23 16.61 35.86
CA TYR A 571 -17.39 17.47 35.60
C TYR A 571 -16.91 18.91 35.48
N TYR A 572 -17.00 19.47 34.27
CA TYR A 572 -16.54 20.83 33.97
C TYR A 572 -17.71 21.79 33.83
N LYS A 573 -17.42 23.08 34.05
CA LYS A 573 -18.34 24.19 33.81
C LYS A 573 -17.60 25.36 33.19
N GLU A 574 -18.29 26.12 32.35
CA GLU A 574 -17.79 27.38 31.79
C GLU A 574 -17.30 28.33 32.88
N ASN A 575 -17.98 28.35 34.03
CA ASN A 575 -17.61 29.22 35.16
C ASN A 575 -16.39 28.76 35.98
N TYR A 576 -15.75 27.65 35.61
CA TYR A 576 -14.42 27.29 36.12
C TYR A 576 -13.35 28.14 35.45
N HIS A 577 -13.64 28.77 34.30
CA HIS A 577 -12.77 29.78 33.76
C HIS A 577 -12.64 31.00 34.67
N SER A 578 -11.53 31.73 34.51
CA SER A 578 -11.30 32.97 35.23
C SER A 578 -12.41 33.96 34.93
N PRO A 579 -13.15 34.47 35.95
CA PRO A 579 -14.22 35.43 35.75
C PRO A 579 -13.72 36.82 35.33
N LEU A 580 -12.40 37.00 35.21
CA LEU A 580 -11.79 38.20 34.66
C LEU A 580 -11.80 38.20 33.12
N LEU A 581 -12.04 37.04 32.50
CA LEU A 581 -12.19 36.91 31.06
C LEU A 581 -13.57 37.42 30.62
N ARG A 582 -13.63 38.02 29.43
CA ARG A 582 -14.88 38.50 28.82
C ARG A 582 -15.45 37.55 27.79
N ASP A 583 -14.65 36.57 27.41
CA ASP A 583 -14.83 35.68 26.28
C ASP A 583 -14.03 34.40 26.61
N TYR A 584 -14.61 33.23 26.35
CA TYR A 584 -14.04 31.92 26.65
C TYR A 584 -13.65 31.15 25.39
N ASP A 585 -13.91 31.69 24.19
CA ASP A 585 -13.60 31.02 22.92
C ASP A 585 -12.09 30.76 22.82
N GLY A 586 -11.73 29.50 22.51
CA GLY A 586 -10.35 29.04 22.37
C GLY A 586 -9.54 29.04 23.67
N LYS A 587 -10.20 28.88 24.83
CA LYS A 587 -9.52 28.85 26.14
C LYS A 587 -9.82 27.53 26.82
N SER A 588 -8.79 26.80 27.20
CA SER A 588 -8.93 25.51 27.86
C SER A 588 -8.99 25.63 29.39
N LEU A 589 -9.55 24.60 30.03
CA LEU A 589 -9.39 24.35 31.45
C LEU A 589 -8.24 23.37 31.66
N GLU A 590 -7.29 23.78 32.48
CA GLU A 590 -6.12 22.98 32.87
C GLU A 590 -6.26 22.51 34.31
N ARG A 591 -5.89 21.24 34.55
CA ARG A 591 -5.70 20.69 35.90
C ARG A 591 -4.46 21.32 36.54
N ILE A 592 -4.58 21.77 37.79
CA ILE A 592 -3.50 22.41 38.54
C ILE A 592 -2.54 21.37 39.13
N ASP A 593 -3.09 20.36 39.83
CA ASP A 593 -2.34 19.23 40.41
C ASP A 593 -2.86 17.90 39.84
N PRO A 594 -2.04 17.15 39.08
CA PRO A 594 -2.37 15.80 38.59
C PRO A 594 -2.71 14.81 39.71
N TYR A 595 -2.20 15.05 40.92
CA TYR A 595 -2.48 14.23 42.10
C TYR A 595 -3.77 14.62 42.83
N GLY A 596 -4.29 15.82 42.58
CA GLY A 596 -5.55 16.33 43.11
C GLY A 596 -6.79 15.64 42.52
N GLY A 597 -7.94 15.83 43.17
CA GLY A 597 -9.20 15.19 42.79
C GLY A 597 -9.75 15.73 41.47
N SER A 598 -10.12 14.84 40.55
CA SER A 598 -10.68 15.19 39.23
C SER A 598 -12.03 15.92 39.31
N LEU A 599 -12.81 15.63 40.36
CA LEU A 599 -14.12 16.24 40.62
C LEU A 599 -14.05 17.51 41.47
N ASP A 600 -12.86 17.93 41.92
CA ASP A 600 -12.68 19.14 42.72
C ASP A 600 -12.57 20.37 41.79
N PRO A 601 -13.56 21.28 41.78
CA PRO A 601 -13.51 22.46 40.93
C PRO A 601 -12.33 23.39 41.23
N SER A 602 -11.78 23.33 42.44
CA SER A 602 -10.64 24.17 42.81
C SER A 602 -9.34 23.72 42.15
N ASN A 603 -9.29 22.48 41.65
CA ASN A 603 -8.13 21.91 40.97
C ASN A 603 -8.11 22.20 39.46
N TRP A 604 -9.00 23.08 38.98
CA TRP A 604 -9.11 23.46 37.57
C TRP A 604 -9.04 24.97 37.41
N GLN A 605 -8.35 25.44 36.39
CA GLN A 605 -8.19 26.86 36.09
C GLN A 605 -8.03 27.09 34.58
N THR A 606 -8.34 28.29 34.10
CA THR A 606 -8.05 28.66 32.71
C THR A 606 -6.55 28.60 32.42
N ALA A 607 -6.19 28.04 31.26
CA ALA A 607 -4.85 28.16 30.72
C ALA A 607 -4.35 29.61 30.66
N GLY A 608 -3.04 29.80 30.83
CA GLY A 608 -2.41 31.12 30.89
C GLY A 608 -2.49 31.87 29.56
N GLN A 609 -2.66 33.19 29.63
CA GLN A 609 -2.66 34.04 28.43
C GLN A 609 -1.31 33.99 27.67
N ASN A 610 -0.21 33.83 28.40
CA ASN A 610 1.15 33.81 27.87
C ASN A 610 1.46 32.58 27.00
N VAL A 611 0.74 31.47 27.20
CA VAL A 611 0.82 30.25 26.38
C VAL A 611 -0.26 30.19 25.29
N GLY A 612 -1.07 31.26 25.17
CA GLY A 612 -2.15 31.32 24.17
C GLY A 612 -3.47 30.68 24.63
N TYR A 613 -3.68 30.51 25.94
CA TYR A 613 -4.87 29.88 26.53
C TYR A 613 -5.07 28.39 26.23
N GLY A 614 -3.99 27.65 25.94
CA GLY A 614 -4.00 26.19 25.94
C GLY A 614 -2.59 25.61 25.87
N THR A 615 -2.41 24.38 26.37
CA THR A 615 -1.12 23.67 26.39
C THR A 615 -1.14 22.27 25.76
N PRO A 616 -1.82 22.05 24.62
CA PRO A 616 -1.99 20.70 24.08
C PRO A 616 -0.65 19.98 23.80
N GLY A 617 -0.49 18.83 24.44
CA GLY A 617 0.70 17.99 24.39
C GLY A 617 1.85 18.47 25.28
N LYS A 618 1.60 19.42 26.20
CA LYS A 618 2.61 20.01 27.09
C LYS A 618 2.15 19.93 28.54
N GLN A 619 3.09 20.16 29.46
CA GLN A 619 2.73 20.40 30.84
C GLN A 619 1.87 21.68 30.93
N ASN A 620 0.73 21.57 31.64
CA ASN A 620 -0.18 22.69 31.93
C ASN A 620 0.54 23.93 32.43
N SER A 621 0.10 25.10 31.97
CA SER A 621 0.60 26.40 32.42
C SER A 621 0.23 26.73 33.87
N GLN A 622 -0.88 26.19 34.35
CA GLN A 622 -1.36 26.28 35.73
C GLN A 622 -0.77 25.20 36.65
N PHE A 623 0.12 24.33 36.14
CA PHE A 623 0.70 23.25 36.91
C PHE A 623 1.44 23.76 38.15
N ILE A 624 1.10 23.20 39.30
CA ILE A 624 1.83 23.42 40.56
C ILE A 624 2.36 22.07 41.04
N GLU A 625 3.68 21.98 41.19
CA GLU A 625 4.32 20.85 41.86
C GLU A 625 3.96 20.90 43.35
N THR A 626 2.99 20.09 43.76
CA THR A 626 2.55 20.03 45.16
C THR A 626 3.59 19.27 45.98
N GLY A 627 4.09 19.91 47.03
CA GLY A 627 4.92 19.26 48.02
C GLY A 627 4.04 18.46 48.97
N LYS A 628 4.57 17.41 49.59
CA LYS A 628 3.87 16.79 50.72
C LYS A 628 3.97 17.71 51.93
N ALA A 629 2.84 18.32 52.34
CA ALA A 629 2.75 18.96 53.64
C ALA A 629 3.20 17.96 54.73
N SER A 630 4.25 18.31 55.48
CA SER A 630 4.83 17.38 56.45
C SER A 630 3.95 17.17 57.69
N SER A 631 3.12 18.16 58.04
CA SER A 631 2.06 18.10 59.06
C SER A 631 1.32 19.45 59.13
N GLY A 632 0.01 19.42 59.39
CA GLY A 632 -0.80 20.61 59.66
C GLY A 632 -1.28 21.31 58.40
N LEU A 633 -1.23 22.64 58.38
CA LEU A 633 -1.54 23.51 57.25
C LEU A 633 -0.22 24.12 56.74
N VAL A 634 0.01 24.11 55.44
CA VAL A 634 1.17 24.70 54.78
C VAL A 634 0.68 25.57 53.62
N ILE A 635 1.16 26.79 53.52
CA ILE A 635 0.93 27.63 52.34
C ILE A 635 2.14 27.52 51.43
N GLY A 636 1.94 27.10 50.17
CA GLY A 636 3.01 26.89 49.21
C GLY A 636 3.83 28.16 48.91
N THR A 637 3.17 29.34 48.93
CA THR A 637 3.82 30.65 48.82
C THR A 637 3.13 31.70 49.68
N SER A 638 3.87 32.57 50.34
CA SER A 638 3.28 33.70 51.09
C SER A 638 2.82 34.86 50.20
N ILE A 639 3.06 34.78 48.88
CA ILE A 639 2.71 35.81 47.88
C ILE A 639 2.24 35.12 46.60
N PHE A 640 1.09 35.55 46.07
CA PHE A 640 0.59 35.15 44.75
C PHE A 640 -0.04 36.37 44.05
N SER A 641 -0.08 36.37 42.71
CA SER A 641 -0.57 37.46 41.85
C SER A 641 -1.65 36.93 40.91
N PRO A 642 -2.94 37.00 41.28
CA PRO A 642 -4.05 36.50 40.46
C PRO A 642 -4.41 37.48 39.33
N ASP A 643 -3.52 37.69 38.37
CA ASP A 643 -3.69 38.63 37.25
C ASP A 643 -3.93 38.00 35.88
N GLY A 644 -3.92 36.66 35.81
CA GLY A 644 -4.20 35.84 34.65
C GLY A 644 -3.01 35.70 33.70
N ASP A 645 -1.79 36.04 34.13
CA ASP A 645 -0.60 35.95 33.29
C ASP A 645 0.03 34.55 33.22
N GLY A 646 -0.55 33.58 33.93
CA GLY A 646 -0.07 32.20 34.05
C GLY A 646 1.00 32.02 35.13
N TYR A 647 1.34 33.06 35.88
CA TYR A 647 2.41 33.04 36.88
C TYR A 647 1.90 33.40 38.28
N GLN A 648 1.88 32.42 39.17
CA GLN A 648 1.41 32.58 40.56
C GLN A 648 -0.03 33.12 40.66
N ASP A 649 -0.90 32.72 39.73
CA ASP A 649 -2.30 33.14 39.70
C ASP A 649 -3.17 32.54 40.79
N VAL A 650 -2.71 31.41 41.34
CA VAL A 650 -3.44 30.62 42.31
C VAL A 650 -2.55 30.36 43.53
N LEU A 651 -3.14 30.53 44.71
CA LEU A 651 -2.52 30.18 45.98
C LEU A 651 -2.82 28.71 46.31
N ASN A 652 -1.76 27.91 46.46
CA ASN A 652 -1.87 26.54 46.96
C ASN A 652 -1.83 26.49 48.50
N ILE A 653 -2.83 25.85 49.09
CA ILE A 653 -3.05 25.69 50.53
C ILE A 653 -3.07 24.18 50.83
N GLU A 654 -1.94 23.65 51.27
CA GLU A 654 -1.75 22.23 51.51
C GLU A 654 -2.09 21.86 52.96
N TYR A 655 -2.63 20.66 53.18
CA TYR A 655 -2.82 20.11 54.52
C TYR A 655 -2.36 18.65 54.61
N ALA A 656 -1.92 18.25 55.80
CA ALA A 656 -1.62 16.86 56.13
C ALA A 656 -1.91 16.54 57.60
N PHE A 657 -2.74 15.53 57.82
CA PHE A 657 -3.16 15.03 59.13
C PHE A 657 -2.88 13.53 59.27
N GLN A 658 -2.55 13.10 60.50
CA GLN A 658 -2.26 11.69 60.80
C GLN A 658 -3.50 10.87 61.19
N GLU A 659 -4.68 11.49 61.19
CA GLU A 659 -5.93 10.90 61.64
C GLU A 659 -6.99 11.04 60.53
N SER A 660 -7.75 9.97 60.27
CA SER A 660 -8.86 9.99 59.33
C SER A 660 -10.18 10.39 60.02
N GLY A 661 -11.20 10.73 59.23
CA GLY A 661 -12.52 11.10 59.76
C GLY A 661 -12.60 12.54 60.28
N LEU A 662 -11.72 13.40 59.79
CA LEU A 662 -11.70 14.83 60.09
C LEU A 662 -12.55 15.58 59.06
N TYR A 663 -13.24 16.63 59.51
CA TYR A 663 -13.98 17.57 58.70
C TYR A 663 -13.29 18.94 58.72
N ALA A 664 -13.41 19.73 57.66
CA ALA A 664 -12.83 21.05 57.56
C ALA A 664 -13.83 22.15 57.22
N ASN A 665 -13.57 23.33 57.79
CA ASN A 665 -13.99 24.61 57.26
C ASN A 665 -12.75 25.43 56.92
N LEU A 666 -12.67 25.95 55.69
CA LEU A 666 -11.55 26.77 55.23
C LEU A 666 -12.08 28.12 54.76
N TRP A 667 -11.58 29.18 55.40
CA TRP A 667 -11.96 30.56 55.12
C TRP A 667 -10.76 31.41 54.79
N ILE A 668 -10.92 32.29 53.81
CA ILE A 668 -10.03 33.41 53.56
C ILE A 668 -10.63 34.63 54.23
N LEU A 669 -9.84 35.31 55.05
CA LEU A 669 -10.25 36.50 55.80
C LEU A 669 -9.40 37.70 55.38
N ASP A 670 -9.99 38.90 55.36
CA ASP A 670 -9.20 40.12 55.17
C ASP A 670 -8.41 40.50 56.44
N ARG A 671 -7.56 41.54 56.36
CA ARG A 671 -6.80 42.06 57.53
C ARG A 671 -7.65 42.52 58.72
N ARG A 672 -8.98 42.64 58.57
CA ARG A 672 -9.93 43.00 59.63
C ARG A 672 -10.65 41.76 60.19
N GLY A 673 -10.36 40.58 59.66
CA GLY A 673 -11.01 39.32 60.01
C GLY A 673 -12.39 39.13 59.36
N GLN A 674 -12.72 39.94 58.34
CA GLN A 674 -13.96 39.78 57.59
C GLN A 674 -13.81 38.61 56.61
N LEU A 675 -14.82 37.75 56.52
CA LEU A 675 -14.84 36.65 55.55
C LEU A 675 -14.81 37.21 54.13
N VAL A 676 -13.92 36.65 53.31
CA VAL A 676 -13.73 36.98 51.89
C VAL A 676 -14.18 35.81 51.02
N ARG A 677 -13.69 34.61 51.33
CA ARG A 677 -13.95 33.41 50.53
C ARG A 677 -14.12 32.20 51.42
N ARG A 678 -15.04 31.30 51.09
CA ARG A 678 -15.12 29.95 51.65
C ARG A 678 -14.56 28.95 50.65
N LEU A 679 -13.54 28.21 51.04
CA LEU A 679 -12.94 27.16 50.22
C LEU A 679 -13.42 25.77 50.64
N ALA A 680 -13.72 25.59 51.94
CA ALA A 680 -14.31 24.35 52.47
C ALA A 680 -15.40 24.68 53.50
N ASN A 681 -16.45 23.86 53.57
CA ASN A 681 -17.55 24.02 54.51
C ASN A 681 -18.12 22.67 54.97
N ASN A 682 -17.69 22.19 56.13
CA ASN A 682 -17.95 20.86 56.70
C ASN A 682 -17.54 19.72 55.77
N GLU A 683 -16.41 19.88 55.09
CA GLU A 683 -15.92 18.93 54.12
C GLU A 683 -15.13 17.80 54.79
N LEU A 684 -15.40 16.54 54.44
CA LEU A 684 -14.64 15.40 54.96
C LEU A 684 -13.24 15.36 54.31
N LEU A 685 -12.20 15.41 55.13
CA LEU A 685 -10.82 15.42 54.67
C LEU A 685 -10.22 14.02 54.45
N SER A 686 -9.36 13.92 53.45
CA SER A 686 -8.33 12.88 53.34
C SER A 686 -7.18 13.11 54.33
N LEU A 687 -6.21 12.18 54.40
CA LEU A 687 -5.01 12.37 55.24
C LEU A 687 -4.13 13.51 54.76
N GLU A 688 -4.12 13.76 53.46
CA GLU A 688 -3.40 14.87 52.81
C GLU A 688 -4.24 15.40 51.66
N GLY A 689 -4.09 16.68 51.34
CA GLY A 689 -4.80 17.32 50.23
C GLY A 689 -4.48 18.81 50.13
N ASN A 690 -5.09 19.45 49.13
CA ASN A 690 -4.81 20.84 48.77
C ASN A 690 -6.13 21.59 48.60
N TYR A 691 -6.10 22.89 48.85
CA TYR A 691 -7.13 23.84 48.42
C TYR A 691 -6.47 24.96 47.64
N PHE A 692 -7.17 25.46 46.63
CA PHE A 692 -6.67 26.52 45.78
C PHE A 692 -7.48 27.81 45.93
N TRP A 693 -6.80 28.95 45.95
CA TRP A 693 -7.44 30.26 45.95
C TRP A 693 -6.92 31.16 44.85
N ASN A 694 -7.81 31.57 43.95
CA ASN A 694 -7.54 32.44 42.81
C ASN A 694 -7.69 33.95 43.11
N GLY A 695 -7.71 34.34 44.38
CA GLY A 695 -7.80 35.76 44.77
C GLY A 695 -9.17 36.41 44.60
N LEU A 696 -10.24 35.63 44.47
CA LEU A 696 -11.62 36.13 44.36
C LEU A 696 -12.40 35.96 45.68
N ASP A 697 -13.43 36.77 45.88
CA ASP A 697 -14.44 36.56 46.95
C ASP A 697 -15.51 35.52 46.56
N ASP A 698 -16.46 35.23 47.45
CA ASP A 698 -17.58 34.32 47.19
C ASP A 698 -18.49 34.82 46.04
N GLU A 699 -18.50 36.12 45.75
CA GLU A 699 -19.23 36.74 44.64
C GLU A 699 -18.42 36.83 43.33
N GLY A 700 -17.16 36.35 43.32
CA GLY A 700 -16.30 36.34 42.15
C GLY A 700 -15.58 37.67 41.87
N HIS A 701 -15.63 38.65 42.77
CA HIS A 701 -14.88 39.89 42.61
C HIS A 701 -13.41 39.71 42.98
N LYS A 702 -12.53 40.33 42.20
CA LYS A 702 -11.09 40.37 42.46
C LYS A 702 -10.79 41.10 43.76
N MET A 703 -10.05 40.44 44.63
CA MET A 703 -9.61 41.02 45.89
C MET A 703 -8.48 42.02 45.69
N GLY A 704 -8.50 43.10 46.47
CA GLY A 704 -7.49 44.14 46.41
C GLY A 704 -6.15 43.69 46.98
N LEU A 705 -5.07 44.38 46.61
CA LEU A 705 -3.74 44.13 47.17
C LEU A 705 -3.77 44.29 48.70
N GLY A 706 -3.32 43.27 49.43
CA GLY A 706 -3.31 43.29 50.88
C GLY A 706 -2.95 41.94 51.49
N LEU A 707 -2.85 41.94 52.83
CA LEU A 707 -2.67 40.72 53.60
C LEU A 707 -4.03 40.09 53.86
N TYR A 708 -4.12 38.79 53.60
CA TYR A 708 -5.26 37.94 53.86
C TYR A 708 -4.85 36.89 54.90
N VAL A 709 -5.80 36.28 55.58
CA VAL A 709 -5.52 35.23 56.57
C VAL A 709 -6.30 34.00 56.17
N ILE A 710 -5.56 32.90 55.99
CA ILE A 710 -6.13 31.58 55.80
C ILE A 710 -6.48 31.03 57.17
N TYR A 711 -7.74 30.72 57.37
CA TYR A 711 -8.26 30.15 58.60
C TYR A 711 -8.82 28.77 58.29
N LEU A 712 -8.12 27.73 58.74
CA LEU A 712 -8.57 26.34 58.66
C LEU A 712 -9.04 25.88 60.03
N GLU A 713 -10.30 25.45 60.11
CA GLU A 713 -10.86 24.74 61.25
C GLU A 713 -11.02 23.27 60.89
N VAL A 714 -10.42 22.37 61.67
CA VAL A 714 -10.49 20.93 61.46
C VAL A 714 -11.13 20.27 62.68
N PHE A 715 -12.13 19.43 62.50
CA PHE A 715 -12.87 18.82 63.61
C PHE A 715 -13.28 17.37 63.36
N ASP A 716 -13.41 16.58 64.42
CA ASP A 716 -13.85 15.18 64.35
C ASP A 716 -15.33 15.01 64.75
N SER A 717 -15.87 13.80 64.57
CA SER A 717 -17.26 13.48 64.95
C SER A 717 -17.50 13.50 66.48
N GLN A 718 -16.46 13.61 67.30
CA GLN A 718 -16.51 13.70 68.76
C GLN A 718 -16.47 15.17 69.24
N GLY A 719 -16.30 16.13 68.33
CA GLY A 719 -16.27 17.56 68.61
C GLY A 719 -14.89 18.10 68.99
N SER A 720 -13.81 17.36 68.79
CA SER A 720 -12.45 17.88 68.94
C SER A 720 -12.17 18.85 67.79
N VAL A 721 -11.77 20.09 68.08
CA VAL A 721 -11.50 21.12 67.06
C VAL A 721 -10.04 21.57 67.13
N ARG A 722 -9.37 21.63 65.97
CA ARG A 722 -8.05 22.22 65.74
C ARG A 722 -8.18 23.39 64.79
N VAL A 723 -7.44 24.47 65.04
CA VAL A 723 -7.47 25.67 64.20
C VAL A 723 -6.05 26.01 63.76
N TYR A 724 -5.88 26.24 62.47
CA TYR A 724 -4.64 26.71 61.84
C TYR A 724 -4.90 28.09 61.23
N LYS A 725 -3.91 28.98 61.35
CA LYS A 725 -3.98 30.34 60.82
C LYS A 725 -2.66 30.70 60.18
N GLU A 726 -2.69 31.00 58.90
CA GLU A 726 -1.51 31.39 58.14
C GLU A 726 -1.79 32.71 57.39
N PRO A 727 -0.85 33.68 57.40
CA PRO A 727 -1.01 35.01 56.80
C PRO A 727 -0.64 35.08 55.31
#